data_AF-A0A3D1HJ90-F1
#
_entry.id   AF-A0A3D1HJ90-F1
#
_cell.length_a   1.000
_cell.length_b   1.000
_cell.length_c   1.000
_cell.angle_alpha   90.00
_cell.angle_beta   90.00
_cell.angle_gamma   90.00
#
_symmetry.space_group_name_H-M   'P 1'
#
loop_
_entity.id
_entity.type
_entity.pdbx_description
1 polymer ?
#
loop_
_entity_poly.entity_id
_entity_poly.type
_entity_poly.pdbx_seq_one_letter_code
_entity_poly.pdbx_strand_id
1 'polypeptide(L)'
;MGKRFTLISAAAIALTLYTGNAVAGTTDTSRPRFVLAQQTAKNVFKRNITKASAYNASPLKVQPKAQGVMEAVLVNEDFSAMTSGTVEKPDTTKMLACEYEGYSDNGIYIDNSLTKDGTWFGSMVYSAGGALALKTYNPQILAYACTPIGDYSGDLTITLRVKANPALVNDGNGGYQKLTGSSIGIEVCTGGYEGLAAAKTDDESGRYEARIYEKDGWQEVTYKVKNYSANNDGYVCFYTEGSIVIDDVKIKAGSSFLANPVVEGITVFQKDNFTIAWQPTRKAFDYYVDLYTRKYLSDKDTTFVADFNDGTLPAGFETTSQTFVDKGTDNSKAIKLSNDDSFTVPTNGNDYKTAHFSLKVVDPTVAPTDPYYYVQGSILIDLKNADGWKNIGEYNASGFWNDADIVKLEEEYSKFATGGFTQLRLRVEDLNEGAYFVLDDVDVTAKPAFEYQIVGGDYYTDLKEDYCYTASTSNTSYTFTNLDPNTEYWYGVRAHYVSQFSTRSFTHALGVAAPETKEATDIDSRGSFTANWEAAPKATSYTANCYGVKYADEADEDYPILEEDFSNVDASVTAATNIADATAVNNEEVSSLDAYTNLPGWTGDYNTLVQGMIGAEGDYDYTYGHIYTPELCLDNADKCNLTLKLYGDANDQIGIKMNGTIYYLILPANGLADGTVTLPVTEARQKIGFFSYTSAPFVIDYIKIGQPLAKGAKTMTWLASGDTDANTLSYTFTGLDAYDFPYYGFDVTSHYQYDDNTSTSSLTPSNAMFVDLANGTSSGINELQNSSETKVVARYTADGQLVSAPVKGLNILKMSNGKIVKVIVK
;
A
#
# COMPACT_ATOMS: atom_id res chain seq x y z
N MET A 1 31.45 12.17 -26.30
CA MET A 1 31.67 13.43 -25.57
C MET A 1 30.39 14.23 -25.72
N GLY A 2 29.68 14.50 -24.63
CA GLY A 2 28.35 15.14 -24.62
C GLY A 2 27.23 14.22 -24.14
N LYS A 3 27.12 13.99 -22.82
CA LYS A 3 25.96 13.35 -22.18
C LYS A 3 24.90 14.43 -21.94
N ARG A 4 23.68 14.23 -22.47
CA ARG A 4 22.49 15.03 -22.18
C ARG A 4 21.97 14.65 -20.79
N PHE A 5 21.68 15.67 -19.97
CA PHE A 5 21.00 15.54 -18.69
C PHE A 5 19.50 15.42 -18.94
N THR A 6 18.92 14.29 -18.53
CA THR A 6 17.47 14.13 -18.38
C THR A 6 17.18 14.30 -16.89
N LEU A 7 16.40 15.32 -16.53
CA LEU A 7 15.90 15.53 -15.17
C LEU A 7 14.73 14.55 -14.93
N ILE A 8 15.06 13.38 -14.37
CA ILE A 8 14.10 12.51 -13.69
C ILE A 8 14.45 12.64 -12.21
N SER A 9 13.56 13.19 -11.39
CA SER A 9 13.72 13.13 -9.94
C SER A 9 12.41 13.38 -9.21
N ALA A 10 11.72 12.30 -8.89
CA ALA A 10 10.90 12.14 -7.70
C ALA A 10 11.22 10.76 -7.12
N ALA A 11 12.40 10.63 -6.51
CA ALA A 11 12.80 9.46 -5.74
C ALA A 11 13.77 9.90 -4.63
N ALA A 12 13.37 9.62 -3.39
CA ALA A 12 14.18 9.46 -2.18
C ALA A 12 15.37 10.41 -1.97
N ILE A 13 15.20 11.43 -1.13
CA ILE A 13 16.33 12.10 -0.46
C ILE A 13 16.48 11.49 0.94
N ALA A 14 17.25 10.40 1.02
CA ALA A 14 17.96 9.99 2.23
C ALA A 14 19.43 9.86 1.84
N LEU A 15 20.16 10.98 1.83
CA LEU A 15 21.60 11.01 1.53
C LEU A 15 22.36 11.45 2.77
N THR A 16 22.94 10.49 3.50
CA THR A 16 23.96 10.79 4.52
C THR A 16 25.34 10.44 3.98
N LEU A 17 26.05 11.45 3.47
CA LEU A 17 27.46 11.34 3.09
C LEU A 17 28.34 11.46 4.35
N TYR A 18 28.95 10.34 4.77
CA TYR A 18 30.16 10.36 5.59
C TYR A 18 31.38 10.17 4.67
N THR A 19 32.03 11.26 4.26
CA THR A 19 33.35 11.20 3.60
C THR A 19 34.45 11.43 4.63
N GLY A 20 34.87 10.34 5.28
CA GLY A 20 36.16 10.28 5.95
C GLY A 20 37.25 10.02 4.91
N ASN A 21 38.07 11.03 4.63
CA ASN A 21 39.25 10.93 3.77
C ASN A 21 40.19 9.80 4.21
N ALA A 22 40.43 8.82 3.34
CA ALA A 22 41.64 8.02 3.34
C ALA A 22 42.17 7.92 1.90
N VAL A 23 43.45 8.23 1.77
CA VAL A 23 44.21 8.44 0.54
C VAL A 23 44.30 7.15 -0.27
N ALA A 24 44.14 7.28 -1.59
CA ALA A 24 44.31 6.20 -2.56
C ALA A 24 45.69 5.54 -2.46
N GLY A 25 45.70 4.22 -2.28
CA GLY A 25 46.88 3.36 -2.35
C GLY A 25 46.49 1.92 -2.69
N THR A 26 46.62 1.58 -3.97
CA THR A 26 46.89 0.25 -4.57
C THR A 26 46.33 -1.02 -3.92
N THR A 27 45.45 -1.70 -4.67
CA THR A 27 45.25 -3.17 -4.78
C THR A 27 45.82 -4.06 -3.65
N ASP A 28 44.96 -4.52 -2.74
CA ASP A 28 45.15 -5.77 -1.98
C ASP A 28 43.78 -6.37 -1.59
N THR A 29 43.50 -7.58 -2.07
CA THR A 29 42.27 -8.38 -1.86
C THR A 29 42.30 -9.12 -0.53
N SER A 30 42.53 -8.43 0.59
CA SER A 30 42.51 -9.06 1.91
C SER A 30 41.84 -8.17 2.97
N ARG A 31 40.58 -8.48 3.31
CA ARG A 31 39.89 -7.89 4.48
C ARG A 31 40.57 -8.41 5.77
N PRO A 32 40.95 -7.54 6.72
CA PRO A 32 41.50 -7.98 8.00
C PRO A 32 40.42 -8.64 8.87
N ARG A 33 40.68 -9.89 9.28
CA ARG A 33 39.83 -10.74 10.12
C ARG A 33 39.95 -10.36 11.59
N PHE A 34 38.83 -10.09 12.26
CA PHE A 34 38.78 -9.97 13.73
C PHE A 34 38.27 -11.27 14.36
N VAL A 35 39.01 -11.75 15.36
CA VAL A 35 38.70 -12.98 16.12
C VAL A 35 37.80 -12.63 17.29
N LEU A 36 36.68 -13.34 17.41
CA LEU A 36 35.65 -13.18 18.44
C LEU A 36 36.17 -13.66 19.81
N ALA A 37 36.08 -12.80 20.84
CA ALA A 37 36.24 -13.21 22.23
C ALA A 37 34.85 -13.38 22.88
N GLN A 38 34.48 -14.61 23.21
CA GLN A 38 33.23 -14.93 23.91
C GLN A 38 33.25 -14.35 25.33
N GLN A 39 32.30 -13.48 25.65
CA GLN A 39 31.87 -13.21 27.03
C GLN A 39 30.35 -13.34 27.13
N THR A 40 29.93 -14.13 28.11
CA THR A 40 28.54 -14.45 28.40
C THR A 40 27.88 -13.29 29.14
N ALA A 41 26.81 -12.70 28.59
CA ALA A 41 26.02 -11.68 29.27
C ALA A 41 24.51 -11.97 29.12
N LYS A 42 23.91 -12.52 30.18
CA LYS A 42 22.46 -12.52 30.39
C LYS A 42 22.01 -11.07 30.68
N ASN A 43 20.88 -10.67 30.07
CA ASN A 43 20.07 -9.45 30.32
C ASN A 43 20.24 -8.24 29.36
N VAL A 44 20.08 -8.42 28.04
CA VAL A 44 20.16 -7.29 27.07
C VAL A 44 18.81 -6.94 26.39
N PHE A 45 17.78 -7.79 26.45
CA PHE A 45 16.57 -7.63 25.63
C PHE A 45 15.54 -6.56 26.04
N LYS A 46 15.80 -5.73 27.06
CA LYS A 46 14.79 -4.80 27.61
C LYS A 46 14.91 -3.34 27.17
N ARG A 47 15.75 -2.97 26.20
CA ARG A 47 15.98 -1.53 25.94
C ARG A 47 15.97 -0.97 24.52
N ASN A 48 15.87 -1.75 23.46
CA ASN A 48 15.94 -1.20 22.10
C ASN A 48 14.73 -1.58 21.23
N ILE A 49 13.51 -1.32 21.74
CA ILE A 49 12.46 -0.81 20.87
C ILE A 49 12.64 0.69 21.02
N THR A 50 13.04 1.40 19.96
CA THR A 50 13.04 2.86 19.95
C THR A 50 11.69 3.27 20.51
N LYS A 51 11.71 3.96 21.66
CA LYS A 51 10.48 4.42 22.30
C LYS A 51 9.61 5.05 21.22
N ALA A 52 8.40 4.50 21.05
CA ALA A 52 7.25 5.30 20.66
C ALA A 52 7.42 6.67 21.32
N SER A 53 7.37 7.74 20.54
CA SER A 53 7.49 9.11 21.03
C SER A 53 6.75 9.24 22.38
N ALA A 54 7.28 10.03 23.31
CA ALA A 54 6.64 10.19 24.63
C ALA A 54 5.23 10.82 24.59
N TYR A 55 4.66 11.01 23.39
CA TYR A 55 3.44 11.72 23.09
C TYR A 55 2.59 10.94 22.08
N ASN A 56 1.32 10.74 22.39
CA ASN A 56 0.36 10.26 21.41
C ASN A 56 0.05 11.40 20.42
N ALA A 57 0.48 11.25 19.17
CA ALA A 57 0.15 12.20 18.11
C ALA A 57 -1.38 12.38 18.05
N SER A 58 -1.83 13.63 18.06
CA SER A 58 -3.25 13.97 18.03
C SER A 58 -3.58 14.67 16.72
N PRO A 59 -4.57 14.18 15.94
CA PRO A 59 -4.99 14.85 14.71
C PRO A 59 -5.64 16.20 15.02
N LEU A 60 -5.89 16.97 13.96
CA LEU A 60 -6.69 18.18 14.01
C LEU A 60 -8.04 17.89 14.68
N LYS A 61 -8.45 18.72 15.64
CA LYS A 61 -9.78 18.60 16.25
C LYS A 61 -10.85 18.84 15.17
N VAL A 62 -11.72 17.86 14.97
CA VAL A 62 -12.88 18.00 14.09
C VAL A 62 -13.81 19.05 14.68
N GLN A 63 -14.00 20.15 13.95
CA GLN A 63 -14.94 21.20 14.36
C GLN A 63 -16.38 20.67 14.29
N PRO A 64 -17.27 21.03 15.24
CA PRO A 64 -18.66 20.60 15.21
C PRO A 64 -19.34 20.97 13.88
N LYS A 65 -20.09 20.02 13.30
CA LYS A 65 -20.88 20.24 12.08
C LYS A 65 -21.93 21.34 12.34
N ALA A 66 -21.68 22.56 11.88
CA ALA A 66 -22.60 23.69 12.05
C ALA A 66 -23.15 24.15 10.71
N GLN A 67 -24.48 24.12 10.59
CA GLN A 67 -25.19 24.54 9.37
C GLN A 67 -25.04 26.06 9.18
N GLY A 68 -24.60 26.49 7.99
CA GLY A 68 -24.47 27.91 7.63
C GLY A 68 -23.08 28.54 7.85
N VAL A 69 -22.06 27.76 8.22
CA VAL A 69 -20.67 28.25 8.26
C VAL A 69 -20.14 28.42 6.83
N MET A 70 -19.87 29.66 6.44
CA MET A 70 -19.33 30.00 5.11
C MET A 70 -17.81 29.74 4.97
N GLU A 71 -17.09 29.73 6.09
CA GLU A 71 -15.63 29.57 6.11
C GLU A 71 -15.23 28.88 7.42
N ALA A 72 -14.53 27.75 7.33
CA ALA A 72 -14.04 27.02 8.50
C ALA A 72 -12.57 27.40 8.75
N VAL A 73 -12.23 27.78 9.99
CA VAL A 73 -10.83 27.94 10.40
C VAL A 73 -10.31 26.56 10.80
N LEU A 74 -9.36 26.04 10.04
CA LEU A 74 -8.74 24.73 10.28
C LEU A 74 -7.57 24.88 11.25
N VAL A 75 -6.67 25.84 10.97
CA VAL A 75 -5.49 26.13 11.80
C VAL A 75 -5.47 27.61 12.12
N ASN A 76 -5.11 27.96 13.35
CA ASN A 76 -4.90 29.33 13.81
C ASN A 76 -3.84 29.35 14.92
N GLU A 77 -2.58 29.30 14.52
CA GLU A 77 -1.43 29.18 15.40
C GLU A 77 -0.63 30.49 15.43
N ASP A 78 -0.28 30.95 16.64
CA ASP A 78 0.53 32.16 16.86
C ASP A 78 1.84 31.86 17.60
N PHE A 79 2.12 30.58 17.86
CA PHE A 79 3.33 30.08 18.52
C PHE A 79 3.73 30.83 19.81
N SER A 80 2.78 31.49 20.47
CA SER A 80 3.04 32.35 21.62
C SER A 80 3.62 31.61 22.83
N ALA A 81 3.41 30.29 22.88
CA ALA A 81 3.99 29.40 23.89
C ALA A 81 5.49 29.10 23.65
N MET A 82 6.02 29.31 22.43
CA MET A 82 7.44 29.10 22.07
C MET A 82 8.32 30.26 22.55
N THR A 83 8.47 30.39 23.87
CA THR A 83 9.08 31.56 24.52
C THR A 83 10.62 31.57 24.55
N SER A 84 11.27 30.47 24.17
CA SER A 84 12.75 30.38 24.18
C SER A 84 13.36 31.06 22.94
N GLY A 85 14.53 31.68 23.11
CA GLY A 85 15.20 32.43 22.05
C GLY A 85 14.52 33.76 21.69
N THR A 86 14.87 34.31 20.54
CA THR A 86 14.22 35.50 19.94
C THR A 86 14.14 35.35 18.42
N VAL A 87 13.34 36.17 17.74
CA VAL A 87 13.23 36.19 16.27
C VAL A 87 14.58 36.38 15.57
N GLU A 88 15.47 37.20 16.14
CA GLU A 88 16.81 37.41 15.57
C GLU A 88 17.79 36.30 15.93
N LYS A 89 17.58 35.65 17.09
CA LYS A 89 18.44 34.60 17.60
C LYS A 89 17.58 33.46 18.16
N PRO A 90 17.07 32.56 17.29
CA PRO A 90 16.35 31.38 17.73
C PRO A 90 17.16 30.55 18.71
N ASP A 91 16.49 29.80 19.59
CA ASP A 91 17.16 28.89 20.51
C ASP A 91 17.66 27.64 19.78
N THR A 92 18.86 27.72 19.21
CA THR A 92 19.47 26.59 18.50
C THR A 92 20.14 25.57 19.44
N THR A 93 19.96 25.69 20.76
CA THR A 93 20.52 24.72 21.72
C THR A 93 19.62 23.52 21.91
N LYS A 94 18.34 23.64 21.54
CA LYS A 94 17.33 22.59 21.65
C LYS A 94 16.44 22.60 20.41
N MET A 95 16.46 21.51 19.65
CA MET A 95 15.44 21.31 18.60
C MET A 95 14.13 20.88 19.26
N LEU A 96 13.03 21.44 18.78
CA LEU A 96 11.69 21.06 19.18
C LEU A 96 11.20 19.81 18.45
N ALA A 97 11.66 19.62 17.20
CA ALA A 97 11.38 18.46 16.37
C ALA A 97 12.52 18.23 15.35
N CYS A 98 12.93 16.97 15.17
CA CYS A 98 13.94 16.53 14.21
C CYS A 98 13.78 15.04 13.87
N GLU A 99 13.87 14.70 12.58
CA GLU A 99 13.84 13.31 12.12
C GLU A 99 15.15 12.55 12.37
N TYR A 100 16.26 13.27 12.58
CA TYR A 100 17.55 12.66 12.87
C TYR A 100 17.65 12.26 14.34
N GLU A 101 18.01 11.01 14.59
CA GLU A 101 18.09 10.44 15.92
C GLU A 101 19.10 11.19 16.81
N GLY A 102 18.74 11.45 18.06
CA GLY A 102 19.59 12.13 19.05
C GLY A 102 19.62 13.66 18.94
N TYR A 103 18.94 14.26 17.95
CA TYR A 103 18.86 15.71 17.80
C TYR A 103 17.65 16.36 18.50
N SER A 104 16.61 15.57 18.79
CA SER A 104 15.40 15.99 19.53
C SER A 104 15.03 14.93 20.57
N ASP A 105 14.64 15.37 21.77
CA ASP A 105 14.09 14.49 22.81
C ASP A 105 12.75 13.85 22.38
N ASN A 106 12.05 14.49 21.43
CA ASN A 106 10.69 14.17 21.01
C ASN A 106 10.61 13.60 19.57
N GLY A 107 11.76 13.31 18.95
CA GLY A 107 11.82 12.93 17.53
C GLY A 107 11.22 14.01 16.64
N ILE A 108 10.37 13.61 15.69
CA ILE A 108 9.71 14.51 14.72
C ILE A 108 8.55 15.34 15.29
N TYR A 109 8.12 15.12 16.53
CA TYR A 109 6.93 15.78 17.08
C TYR A 109 7.29 17.01 17.92
N ILE A 110 6.52 18.09 17.75
CA ILE A 110 6.56 19.26 18.64
C ILE A 110 5.67 18.97 19.86
N ASP A 111 6.13 19.34 21.05
CA ASP A 111 5.34 19.21 22.28
C ASP A 111 4.02 19.99 22.16
N ASN A 112 2.87 19.31 22.35
CA ASN A 112 1.53 19.90 22.23
C ASN A 112 1.28 21.08 23.20
N SER A 113 2.10 21.27 24.24
CA SER A 113 2.02 22.45 25.11
C SER A 113 2.57 23.73 24.45
N LEU A 114 3.31 23.60 23.35
CA LEU A 114 3.89 24.70 22.59
C LEU A 114 3.04 25.14 21.40
N THR A 115 1.95 24.42 21.11
CA THR A 115 1.01 24.68 20.02
C THR A 115 -0.43 24.65 20.55
N LYS A 116 -1.37 25.27 19.83
CA LYS A 116 -2.77 25.41 20.28
C LYS A 116 -3.63 24.19 20.02
N ASP A 117 -3.49 23.58 18.85
CA ASP A 117 -4.33 22.48 18.38
C ASP A 117 -3.51 21.41 17.67
N GLY A 118 -3.85 20.15 17.95
CA GLY A 118 -3.22 18.95 17.37
C GLY A 118 -1.72 18.85 17.64
N THR A 119 -1.11 17.82 17.05
CA THR A 119 0.34 17.61 17.13
C THR A 119 0.99 18.06 15.83
N TRP A 120 1.76 19.15 15.91
CA TRP A 120 2.64 19.57 14.84
C TRP A 120 3.87 18.66 14.78
N PHE A 121 4.42 18.49 13.59
CA PHE A 121 5.62 17.68 13.37
C PHE A 121 6.58 18.39 12.40
N GLY A 122 7.83 17.94 12.34
CA GLY A 122 8.81 18.58 11.47
C GLY A 122 10.23 18.10 11.66
N SER A 123 11.14 18.74 10.93
CA SER A 123 12.59 18.54 11.08
C SER A 123 13.32 19.88 11.14
N MET A 124 14.30 19.96 12.06
CA MET A 124 15.10 21.15 12.34
C MET A 124 14.26 22.38 12.77
N VAL A 125 13.33 22.12 13.69
CA VAL A 125 12.40 23.12 14.25
C VAL A 125 12.94 23.68 15.56
N TYR A 126 12.87 25.00 15.74
CA TYR A 126 13.35 25.71 16.94
C TYR A 126 12.36 26.75 17.43
N SER A 127 12.47 27.11 18.71
CA SER A 127 11.72 28.23 19.32
C SER A 127 12.41 29.57 19.02
N ALA A 128 11.63 30.63 18.76
CA ALA A 128 12.14 31.96 18.44
C ALA A 128 11.40 33.12 19.14
N GLY A 129 11.09 32.96 20.43
CA GLY A 129 10.56 34.04 21.28
C GLY A 129 9.14 34.49 20.91
N GLY A 130 8.23 33.53 20.79
CA GLY A 130 6.84 33.70 20.36
C GLY A 130 6.61 33.35 18.88
N ALA A 131 7.56 32.66 18.24
CA ALA A 131 7.50 32.26 16.85
C ALA A 131 8.23 30.93 16.62
N LEU A 132 7.95 30.28 15.49
CA LEU A 132 8.60 29.04 15.06
C LEU A 132 9.77 29.36 14.12
N ALA A 133 10.95 28.83 14.38
CA ALA A 133 12.10 28.96 13.48
C ALA A 133 12.38 27.63 12.76
N LEU A 134 12.53 27.71 11.44
CA LEU A 134 13.06 26.65 10.59
C LEU A 134 14.49 27.02 10.21
N LYS A 135 15.45 26.15 10.50
CA LYS A 135 16.85 26.44 10.24
C LYS A 135 17.64 25.19 9.89
N THR A 136 18.06 25.11 8.63
CA THR A 136 19.00 24.08 8.20
C THR A 136 20.46 24.51 8.41
N TYR A 137 21.34 23.54 8.61
CA TYR A 137 22.80 23.73 8.58
C TYR A 137 23.40 23.45 7.19
N ASN A 138 22.65 22.78 6.30
CA ASN A 138 23.03 22.44 4.94
C ASN A 138 21.85 22.73 4.00
N PRO A 139 21.99 23.60 2.99
CA PRO A 139 20.89 23.91 2.06
C PRO A 139 20.41 22.72 1.23
N GLN A 140 21.16 21.60 1.20
CA GLN A 140 20.72 20.33 0.61
C GLN A 140 19.74 19.55 1.50
N ILE A 141 19.53 19.99 2.74
CA ILE A 141 18.60 19.40 3.70
C ILE A 141 17.55 20.44 4.06
N LEU A 142 16.28 20.09 3.87
CA LEU A 142 15.16 20.96 4.17
C LEU A 142 14.92 21.02 5.68
N ALA A 143 14.72 22.23 6.20
CA ALA A 143 14.05 22.41 7.49
C ALA A 143 12.56 22.60 7.23
N TYR A 144 11.72 21.87 7.97
CA TYR A 144 10.27 21.89 7.74
C TYR A 144 9.46 21.76 9.03
N ALA A 145 8.25 22.32 9.00
CA ALA A 145 7.22 22.09 10.01
C ALA A 145 5.88 21.89 9.31
N CYS A 146 5.11 20.93 9.81
CA CYS A 146 3.84 20.50 9.29
C CYS A 146 2.76 20.73 10.32
N THR A 147 1.59 21.16 9.86
CA THR A 147 0.39 21.22 10.68
C THR A 147 -0.02 19.82 11.18
N PRO A 148 -0.89 19.72 12.19
CA PRO A 148 -1.47 18.44 12.58
C PRO A 148 -2.19 17.77 11.41
N ILE A 149 -2.18 16.43 11.39
CA ILE A 149 -2.88 15.68 10.34
C ILE A 149 -4.41 15.86 10.44
N GLY A 150 -5.10 15.90 9.31
CA GLY A 150 -6.56 16.02 9.23
C GLY A 150 -7.07 16.18 7.79
N ASP A 151 -8.39 16.30 7.65
CA ASP A 151 -9.01 16.62 6.35
C ASP A 151 -8.82 18.10 6.03
N TYR A 152 -7.91 18.40 5.09
CA TYR A 152 -7.65 19.73 4.52
C TYR A 152 -8.35 19.95 3.16
N SER A 153 -9.40 19.20 2.83
CA SER A 153 -10.16 19.43 1.59
C SER A 153 -10.88 20.79 1.60
N GLY A 154 -11.11 21.38 0.43
CA GLY A 154 -11.79 22.68 0.32
C GLY A 154 -11.05 23.70 -0.53
N ASP A 155 -11.69 24.86 -0.68
CA ASP A 155 -11.01 26.06 -1.17
C ASP A 155 -10.14 26.60 -0.03
N LEU A 156 -8.86 26.27 -0.02
CA LEU A 156 -7.94 26.65 1.04
C LEU A 156 -7.45 28.09 0.85
N THR A 157 -7.36 28.81 1.95
CA THR A 157 -6.59 30.06 2.08
C THR A 157 -5.62 29.89 3.24
N ILE A 158 -4.34 29.77 2.91
CA ILE A 158 -3.23 29.60 3.83
C ILE A 158 -2.51 30.94 3.93
N THR A 159 -2.44 31.49 5.14
CA THR A 159 -1.73 32.75 5.42
C THR A 159 -0.76 32.56 6.56
N LEU A 160 0.42 33.17 6.46
CA LEU A 160 1.40 33.23 7.55
C LEU A 160 2.20 34.53 7.47
N ARG A 161 2.80 34.92 8.59
CA ARG A 161 3.92 35.86 8.59
C ARG A 161 5.22 35.09 8.50
N VAL A 162 6.14 35.57 7.68
CA VAL A 162 7.47 35.01 7.54
C VAL A 162 8.52 36.11 7.53
N LYS A 163 9.67 35.83 8.13
CA LYS A 163 10.86 36.69 8.08
C LYS A 163 12.09 35.84 7.84
N ALA A 164 12.98 36.30 6.96
CA ALA A 164 14.28 35.64 6.80
C ALA A 164 15.11 35.78 8.09
N ASN A 165 15.68 34.67 8.56
CA ASN A 165 16.61 34.69 9.67
C ASN A 165 18.05 34.62 9.13
N PRO A 166 18.94 35.57 9.49
CA PRO A 166 20.30 35.57 9.00
C PRO A 166 21.08 34.36 9.52
N ALA A 167 21.36 33.39 8.64
CA ALA A 167 22.14 32.20 8.96
C ALA A 167 23.39 32.09 8.08
N LEU A 168 24.47 31.59 8.70
CA LEU A 168 25.60 31.03 7.98
C LEU A 168 25.27 29.57 7.68
N VAL A 169 25.24 29.22 6.41
CA VAL A 169 25.05 27.83 5.97
C VAL A 169 26.33 27.33 5.31
N ASN A 170 26.62 26.04 5.47
CA ASN A 170 27.73 25.41 4.77
C ASN A 170 27.47 25.50 3.26
N ASP A 171 28.48 25.90 2.50
CA ASP A 171 28.39 26.04 1.04
C ASP A 171 28.64 24.73 0.28
N GLY A 172 28.79 23.60 0.98
CA GLY A 172 29.08 22.28 0.42
C GLY A 172 30.56 22.06 0.09
N ASN A 173 31.40 23.09 0.20
CA ASN A 173 32.84 23.07 -0.09
C ASN A 173 33.70 23.33 1.16
N GLY A 174 33.12 23.20 2.36
CA GLY A 174 33.79 23.45 3.63
C GLY A 174 33.88 24.94 4.01
N GLY A 175 33.22 25.83 3.26
CA GLY A 175 33.04 27.24 3.59
C GLY A 175 31.66 27.51 4.19
N TYR A 176 31.50 28.71 4.79
CA TYR A 176 30.21 29.19 5.29
C TYR A 176 29.83 30.47 4.55
N GLN A 177 28.63 30.50 3.97
CA GLN A 177 28.09 31.69 3.32
C GLN A 177 26.94 32.29 4.13
N LYS A 178 26.88 33.62 4.21
CA LYS A 178 25.72 34.34 4.76
C LYS A 178 24.63 34.38 3.71
N LEU A 179 23.45 33.84 4.04
CA LEU A 179 22.28 33.98 3.18
C LEU A 179 21.77 35.42 3.20
N THR A 180 21.52 35.99 2.01
CA THR A 180 20.87 37.31 1.83
C THR A 180 19.33 37.21 1.86
N GLY A 181 18.83 35.97 1.83
CA GLY A 181 17.43 35.58 1.88
C GLY A 181 17.30 34.07 1.80
N SER A 182 16.16 33.54 2.23
CA SER A 182 15.87 32.11 2.32
C SER A 182 14.57 31.80 1.56
N SER A 183 14.40 30.56 1.09
CA SER A 183 13.13 30.11 0.51
C SER A 183 12.06 29.96 1.59
N ILE A 184 10.80 30.14 1.21
CA ILE A 184 9.63 29.61 1.90
C ILE A 184 8.86 28.78 0.87
N GLY A 185 8.68 27.51 1.19
CA GLY A 185 7.76 26.63 0.49
C GLY A 185 6.54 26.34 1.36
N ILE A 186 5.38 26.26 0.73
CA ILE A 186 4.12 25.78 1.32
C ILE A 186 3.62 24.66 0.43
N GLU A 187 3.29 23.51 1.01
CA GLU A 187 2.79 22.37 0.27
C GLU A 187 1.60 21.72 0.98
N VAL A 188 0.58 21.35 0.22
CA VAL A 188 -0.58 20.61 0.73
C VAL A 188 -0.35 19.13 0.46
N CYS A 189 -0.34 18.34 1.52
CA CYS A 189 0.10 16.95 1.48
C CYS A 189 -0.96 15.99 2.05
N THR A 190 -0.77 14.70 1.77
CA THR A 190 -1.45 13.52 2.35
C THR A 190 -0.40 12.48 2.75
N GLY A 191 -0.83 11.35 3.35
CA GLY A 191 0.07 10.24 3.73
C GLY A 191 0.54 10.25 5.19
N GLY A 192 0.09 11.23 5.98
CA GLY A 192 0.33 11.26 7.43
C GLY A 192 1.77 11.51 7.84
N TYR A 193 2.17 10.94 8.98
CA TYR A 193 3.48 11.17 9.60
C TYR A 193 4.60 10.28 9.03
N GLU A 194 4.24 9.22 8.31
CA GLU A 194 5.16 8.17 7.85
C GLU A 194 5.42 8.24 6.33
N GLY A 195 4.73 9.13 5.61
CA GLY A 195 4.86 9.29 4.16
C GLY A 195 4.51 10.70 3.68
N LEU A 196 5.30 11.20 2.72
CA LEU A 196 5.00 12.42 1.98
C LEU A 196 4.28 12.05 0.68
N ALA A 197 3.02 12.45 0.53
CA ALA A 197 2.30 12.41 -0.73
C ALA A 197 1.70 13.77 -1.05
N ALA A 198 1.75 14.21 -2.31
CA ALA A 198 1.12 15.46 -2.73
C ALA A 198 -0.42 15.31 -2.75
N ALA A 199 -1.12 16.30 -2.22
CA ALA A 199 -2.58 16.35 -2.34
C ALA A 199 -3.01 16.64 -3.79
N LYS A 200 -4.21 16.20 -4.16
CA LYS A 200 -4.78 16.53 -5.48
C LYS A 200 -5.32 17.96 -5.44
N THR A 201 -4.72 18.88 -6.18
CA THR A 201 -5.12 20.30 -6.21
C THR A 201 -5.47 20.81 -7.61
N ASP A 202 -6.09 21.98 -7.70
CA ASP A 202 -6.48 22.61 -8.97
C ASP A 202 -5.32 23.29 -9.73
N ASP A 203 -4.19 23.50 -9.07
CA ASP A 203 -2.95 24.03 -9.66
C ASP A 203 -1.93 22.94 -10.00
N GLU A 204 -2.32 21.66 -9.88
CA GLU A 204 -1.55 20.42 -10.10
C GLU A 204 -0.30 20.23 -9.24
N SER A 205 0.36 21.32 -8.84
CA SER A 205 1.58 21.33 -8.03
C SER A 205 1.31 21.21 -6.53
N GLY A 206 0.16 21.69 -6.05
CA GLY A 206 -0.18 21.75 -4.63
C GLY A 206 0.83 22.55 -3.80
N ARG A 207 1.64 23.38 -4.45
CA ARG A 207 2.87 23.96 -3.92
C ARG A 207 2.94 25.45 -4.24
N TYR A 208 3.36 26.22 -3.25
CA TYR A 208 3.75 27.63 -3.40
C TYR A 208 5.19 27.82 -2.95
N GLU A 209 5.95 28.59 -3.71
CA GLU A 209 7.32 28.96 -3.34
C GLU A 209 7.57 30.45 -3.51
N ALA A 210 8.33 31.01 -2.57
CA ALA A 210 8.85 32.36 -2.67
C ALA A 210 10.22 32.47 -2.00
N ARG A 211 10.90 33.58 -2.27
CA ARG A 211 12.15 33.94 -1.58
C ARG A 211 11.93 35.15 -0.68
N ILE A 212 12.31 35.02 0.59
CA ILE A 212 12.18 36.05 1.61
C ILE A 212 13.57 36.65 1.87
N TYR A 213 13.70 37.96 1.79
CA TYR A 213 14.99 38.65 1.99
C TYR A 213 15.09 39.29 3.38
N GLU A 214 16.29 39.29 3.95
CA GLU A 214 16.57 39.86 5.29
C GLU A 214 16.13 41.33 5.39
N LYS A 215 16.35 42.11 4.33
CA LYS A 215 16.05 43.55 4.26
C LYS A 215 14.55 43.88 4.34
N ASP A 216 13.67 42.93 4.01
CA ASP A 216 12.25 43.18 3.88
C ASP A 216 11.50 42.97 5.22
N GLY A 217 12.18 42.42 6.24
CA GLY A 217 11.59 42.20 7.55
C GLY A 217 10.47 41.15 7.53
N TRP A 218 9.45 41.36 8.37
CA TRP A 218 8.26 40.51 8.37
C TRP A 218 7.41 40.78 7.13
N GLN A 219 7.04 39.70 6.44
CA GLN A 219 6.16 39.70 5.28
C GLN A 219 4.97 38.79 5.53
N GLU A 220 3.82 39.12 4.94
CA GLU A 220 2.66 38.23 4.92
C GLU A 220 2.67 37.44 3.61
N VAL A 221 2.58 36.11 3.70
CA VAL A 221 2.44 35.20 2.57
C VAL A 221 1.01 34.67 2.56
N THR A 222 0.39 34.65 1.37
CA THR A 222 -0.93 34.06 1.14
C THR A 222 -0.85 33.07 -0.02
N TYR A 223 -1.27 31.83 0.22
CA TYR A 223 -1.46 30.81 -0.81
C TYR A 223 -2.93 30.39 -0.84
N LYS A 224 -3.52 30.37 -2.04
CA LYS A 224 -4.90 29.95 -2.28
C LYS A 224 -4.90 28.80 -3.27
N VAL A 225 -5.53 27.70 -2.88
CA VAL A 225 -5.55 26.46 -3.68
C VAL A 225 -6.81 25.69 -3.35
N LYS A 226 -7.42 25.02 -4.34
CA LYS A 226 -8.51 24.08 -4.09
C LYS A 226 -7.94 22.69 -3.89
N ASN A 227 -8.09 22.14 -2.70
CA ASN A 227 -7.68 20.77 -2.39
C ASN A 227 -8.87 19.81 -2.54
N TYR A 228 -8.75 18.87 -3.49
CA TYR A 228 -9.74 17.82 -3.76
C TYR A 228 -9.59 16.61 -2.82
N SER A 229 -8.45 16.45 -2.16
CA SER A 229 -8.16 15.33 -1.26
C SER A 229 -8.83 15.49 0.10
N ALA A 230 -9.76 14.60 0.44
CA ALA A 230 -10.44 14.52 1.73
C ALA A 230 -9.76 13.55 2.72
N ASN A 231 -8.50 13.22 2.50
CA ASN A 231 -7.77 12.29 3.35
C ASN A 231 -7.65 12.86 4.77
N ASN A 232 -7.94 12.02 5.76
CA ASN A 232 -7.85 12.40 7.18
C ASN A 232 -6.41 12.43 7.71
N ASP A 233 -5.46 12.00 6.88
CA ASP A 233 -4.01 12.07 7.11
C ASP A 233 -3.35 13.25 6.40
N GLY A 234 -4.14 14.20 5.88
CA GLY A 234 -3.65 15.38 5.17
C GLY A 234 -3.00 16.41 6.09
N TYR A 235 -2.10 17.22 5.57
CA TYR A 235 -1.44 18.31 6.32
C TYR A 235 -0.94 19.41 5.37
N VAL A 236 -0.55 20.55 5.93
CA VAL A 236 0.17 21.60 5.20
C VAL A 236 1.58 21.69 5.74
N CYS A 237 2.56 21.53 4.86
CA CYS A 237 3.99 21.60 5.15
C CYS A 237 4.54 22.99 4.82
N PHE A 238 5.32 23.55 5.73
CA PHE A 238 6.12 24.76 5.53
C PHE A 238 7.58 24.37 5.56
N TYR A 239 8.36 24.73 4.53
CA TYR A 239 9.79 24.36 4.47
C TYR A 239 10.69 25.46 3.92
N THR A 240 11.99 25.28 4.16
CA THR A 240 13.05 26.17 3.69
C THR A 240 14.35 25.40 3.44
N GLU A 241 15.13 25.85 2.45
CA GLU A 241 16.53 25.44 2.22
C GLU A 241 17.52 26.35 2.97
N GLY A 242 17.02 27.21 3.86
CA GLY A 242 17.82 28.19 4.57
C GLY A 242 17.38 28.36 6.02
N SER A 243 17.15 29.62 6.38
CA SER A 243 16.63 29.93 7.72
C SER A 243 15.56 31.01 7.66
N ILE A 244 14.42 30.70 8.24
CA ILE A 244 13.25 31.58 8.34
C ILE A 244 12.63 31.46 9.73
N VAL A 245 11.90 32.50 10.11
CA VAL A 245 10.99 32.49 11.26
C VAL A 245 9.57 32.69 10.74
N ILE A 246 8.66 31.86 11.23
CA ILE A 246 7.25 31.79 10.86
C ILE A 246 6.40 32.13 12.08
N ASP A 247 5.34 32.89 11.87
CA ASP A 247 4.36 33.21 12.89
C ASP A 247 2.96 33.47 12.29
N ASP A 248 1.93 33.51 13.13
CA ASP A 248 0.52 33.77 12.76
C ASP A 248 0.04 32.88 11.59
N VAL A 249 0.27 31.57 11.68
CA VAL A 249 -0.20 30.61 10.67
C VAL A 249 -1.71 30.42 10.79
N LYS A 250 -2.41 30.70 9.69
CA LYS A 250 -3.85 30.55 9.60
C LYS A 250 -4.23 29.83 8.33
N ILE A 251 -5.03 28.78 8.48
CA ILE A 251 -5.56 27.99 7.35
C ILE A 251 -7.06 27.99 7.46
N LYS A 252 -7.71 28.38 6.37
CA LYS A 252 -9.16 28.40 6.25
C LYS A 252 -9.62 27.61 5.04
N ALA A 253 -10.79 27.02 5.14
CA ALA A 253 -11.46 26.34 4.03
C ALA A 253 -12.80 26.98 3.71
N GLY A 254 -13.02 27.32 2.44
CA GLY A 254 -14.27 27.88 1.93
C GLY A 254 -15.43 26.89 1.87
N SER A 255 -16.66 27.40 1.74
CA SER A 255 -17.88 26.58 1.70
C SER A 255 -18.27 26.09 0.30
N SER A 256 -17.59 26.49 -0.78
CA SER A 256 -18.10 26.27 -2.15
C SER A 256 -17.89 24.85 -2.69
N PHE A 257 -16.97 24.10 -2.08
CA PHE A 257 -16.61 22.75 -2.50
C PHE A 257 -16.92 21.69 -1.42
N LEU A 258 -17.35 20.51 -1.86
CA LEU A 258 -17.49 19.31 -1.03
C LEU A 258 -16.69 18.18 -1.69
N ALA A 259 -15.65 17.72 -1.01
CA ALA A 259 -14.77 16.69 -1.53
C ALA A 259 -15.41 15.31 -1.55
N ASN A 260 -14.91 14.46 -2.44
CA ASN A 260 -15.31 13.05 -2.46
C ASN A 260 -14.77 12.35 -1.23
N PRO A 261 -15.56 11.44 -0.61
CA PRO A 261 -15.04 10.55 0.41
C PRO A 261 -13.87 9.72 -0.11
N VAL A 262 -12.86 9.51 0.74
CA VAL A 262 -11.75 8.61 0.43
C VAL A 262 -12.21 7.18 0.73
N VAL A 263 -12.46 6.40 -0.32
CA VAL A 263 -12.89 5.01 -0.23
C VAL A 263 -11.72 4.14 0.25
N GLU A 264 -11.94 3.37 1.32
CA GLU A 264 -10.97 2.41 1.86
C GLU A 264 -11.07 1.04 1.17
N GLY A 265 -12.15 0.82 0.43
CA GLY A 265 -12.40 -0.39 -0.35
C GLY A 265 -13.50 -1.25 0.26
N ILE A 266 -13.47 -2.53 -0.09
CA ILE A 266 -14.41 -3.53 0.42
C ILE A 266 -13.79 -4.20 1.64
N THR A 267 -14.49 -4.17 2.76
CA THR A 267 -14.05 -4.76 4.03
C THR A 267 -14.63 -6.15 4.27
N VAL A 268 -15.74 -6.48 3.59
CA VAL A 268 -16.39 -7.80 3.64
C VAL A 268 -16.93 -8.10 2.25
N PHE A 269 -16.62 -9.29 1.71
CA PHE A 269 -17.19 -9.77 0.46
C PHE A 269 -17.76 -11.18 0.65
N GLN A 270 -19.07 -11.33 0.46
CA GLN A 270 -19.81 -12.57 0.65
C GLN A 270 -20.63 -12.88 -0.60
N LYS A 271 -21.28 -14.05 -0.61
CA LYS A 271 -22.02 -14.55 -1.77
C LYS A 271 -23.06 -13.56 -2.29
N ASP A 272 -23.84 -12.93 -1.41
CA ASP A 272 -24.98 -12.08 -1.76
C ASP A 272 -24.90 -10.68 -1.14
N ASN A 273 -23.74 -10.32 -0.59
CA ASN A 273 -23.52 -9.04 0.06
C ASN A 273 -22.05 -8.62 0.04
N PHE A 274 -21.81 -7.33 0.09
CA PHE A 274 -20.48 -6.78 0.36
C PHE A 274 -20.59 -5.47 1.14
N THR A 275 -19.56 -5.18 1.94
CA THR A 275 -19.47 -3.96 2.76
C THR A 275 -18.36 -3.07 2.24
N ILE A 276 -18.71 -1.84 1.90
CA ILE A 276 -17.76 -0.78 1.56
C ILE A 276 -17.50 0.11 2.78
N ALA A 277 -16.28 0.62 2.89
CA ALA A 277 -15.87 1.59 3.90
C ALA A 277 -15.17 2.79 3.27
N TRP A 278 -15.21 3.94 3.95
CA TRP A 278 -14.57 5.17 3.54
C TRP A 278 -14.17 6.02 4.74
N GLN A 279 -13.25 6.96 4.55
CA GLN A 279 -12.91 7.93 5.59
C GLN A 279 -14.01 9.00 5.73
N PRO A 280 -14.29 9.48 6.96
CA PRO A 280 -15.24 10.56 7.15
C PRO A 280 -14.75 11.86 6.49
N THR A 281 -15.59 12.48 5.66
CA THR A 281 -15.36 13.79 5.05
C THR A 281 -15.81 14.92 6.00
N ARG A 282 -14.93 15.86 6.31
CA ARG A 282 -15.11 16.92 7.33
C ARG A 282 -16.43 17.68 7.22
N LYS A 283 -16.87 17.98 6.00
CA LYS A 283 -18.11 18.76 5.73
C LYS A 283 -19.36 17.91 5.55
N ALA A 284 -19.25 16.60 5.36
CA ALA A 284 -20.39 15.75 5.08
C ALA A 284 -21.31 15.63 6.31
N PHE A 285 -22.61 15.82 6.13
CA PHE A 285 -23.61 15.46 7.16
C PHE A 285 -24.01 14.00 7.02
N ASP A 286 -24.26 13.58 5.78
CA ASP A 286 -24.60 12.22 5.38
C ASP A 286 -23.80 11.82 4.14
N TYR A 287 -23.86 10.53 3.81
CA TYR A 287 -23.33 9.94 2.59
C TYR A 287 -24.44 9.28 1.81
N TYR A 288 -24.40 9.46 0.50
CA TYR A 288 -25.31 8.80 -0.43
C TYR A 288 -24.51 7.71 -1.11
N VAL A 289 -25.03 6.48 -1.03
CA VAL A 289 -24.41 5.30 -1.62
C VAL A 289 -25.25 4.84 -2.80
N ASP A 290 -24.55 4.59 -3.89
CA ASP A 290 -25.13 4.20 -5.16
C ASP A 290 -24.60 2.83 -5.54
N LEU A 291 -25.46 1.94 -6.04
CA LEU A 291 -25.09 0.63 -6.57
C LEU A 291 -25.52 0.54 -8.04
N TYR A 292 -24.68 -0.03 -8.88
CA TYR A 292 -24.91 -0.14 -10.31
C TYR A 292 -24.49 -1.49 -10.85
N THR A 293 -25.10 -1.88 -11.97
CA THR A 293 -24.54 -2.82 -12.93
C THR A 293 -24.16 -2.07 -14.21
N ARG A 294 -23.34 -2.71 -15.05
CA ARG A 294 -23.12 -2.24 -16.42
C ARG A 294 -24.12 -2.93 -17.35
N LYS A 295 -24.91 -2.15 -18.06
CA LYS A 295 -25.71 -2.61 -19.19
C LYS A 295 -24.93 -2.36 -20.47
N TYR A 296 -24.36 -3.42 -21.03
CA TYR A 296 -23.64 -3.34 -22.29
C TYR A 296 -24.60 -2.99 -23.43
N LEU A 297 -24.24 -1.96 -24.19
CA LEU A 297 -24.97 -1.50 -25.37
C LEU A 297 -24.57 -2.28 -26.62
N SER A 298 -23.42 -2.95 -26.57
CA SER A 298 -22.91 -3.87 -27.59
C SER A 298 -22.06 -4.97 -26.94
N ASP A 299 -21.97 -6.13 -27.58
CA ASP A 299 -21.07 -7.23 -27.25
C ASP A 299 -19.69 -7.09 -27.92
N LYS A 300 -19.49 -6.04 -28.72
CA LYS A 300 -18.26 -5.83 -29.52
C LYS A 300 -17.51 -4.59 -29.08
N ASP A 301 -16.19 -4.67 -29.22
CA ASP A 301 -15.29 -3.54 -29.12
C ASP A 301 -15.70 -2.45 -30.14
N THR A 302 -15.48 -1.19 -29.79
CA THR A 302 -15.73 -0.04 -30.66
C THR A 302 -14.42 0.45 -31.25
N THR A 303 -14.31 0.49 -32.57
CA THR A 303 -13.12 1.02 -33.25
C THR A 303 -13.40 2.40 -33.80
N PHE A 304 -12.50 3.34 -33.52
CA PHE A 304 -12.48 4.70 -34.04
C PHE A 304 -11.34 4.81 -35.05
N VAL A 305 -11.68 5.02 -36.33
CA VAL A 305 -10.71 5.10 -37.42
C VAL A 305 -10.75 6.48 -38.06
N ALA A 306 -9.57 7.06 -38.31
CA ALA A 306 -9.39 8.24 -39.14
C ALA A 306 -8.19 8.08 -40.08
N ASP A 307 -8.48 7.81 -41.36
CA ASP A 307 -7.49 7.64 -42.44
C ASP A 307 -7.32 8.92 -43.30
N PHE A 308 -8.20 9.91 -43.10
CA PHE A 308 -8.21 11.21 -43.76
C PHE A 308 -8.18 11.22 -45.31
N ASN A 309 -8.39 10.07 -45.96
CA ASN A 309 -8.21 9.88 -47.40
C ASN A 309 -9.09 10.78 -48.27
N ASP A 310 -10.26 11.18 -47.76
CA ASP A 310 -11.18 12.10 -48.43
C ASP A 310 -10.91 13.60 -48.12
N GLY A 311 -9.91 13.89 -47.27
CA GLY A 311 -9.56 15.23 -46.85
C GLY A 311 -10.56 15.85 -45.88
N THR A 312 -11.29 15.03 -45.12
CA THR A 312 -12.25 15.48 -44.12
C THR A 312 -11.99 14.86 -42.74
N LEU A 313 -12.53 15.49 -41.70
CA LEU A 313 -12.47 14.96 -40.33
C LEU A 313 -13.65 13.99 -40.12
N PRO A 314 -13.39 12.73 -39.73
CA PRO A 314 -14.47 11.77 -39.45
C PRO A 314 -15.35 12.21 -38.27
N ALA A 315 -16.60 11.75 -38.27
CA ALA A 315 -17.56 12.13 -37.25
C ALA A 315 -17.10 11.75 -35.83
N GLY A 316 -17.24 12.68 -34.88
CA GLY A 316 -16.89 12.48 -33.47
C GLY A 316 -15.43 12.77 -33.13
N PHE A 317 -14.53 12.84 -34.11
CA PHE A 317 -13.18 13.36 -33.89
C PHE A 317 -13.22 14.88 -33.78
N GLU A 318 -12.31 15.43 -32.97
CA GLU A 318 -12.19 16.88 -32.77
C GLU A 318 -10.75 17.31 -33.06
N THR A 319 -10.59 18.47 -33.68
CA THR A 319 -9.25 19.05 -33.94
C THR A 319 -9.35 20.57 -34.02
N THR A 320 -8.29 21.26 -33.66
CA THR A 320 -8.15 22.70 -33.89
C THR A 320 -7.63 23.01 -35.29
N SER A 321 -6.97 22.06 -35.95
CA SER A 321 -6.50 22.19 -37.32
C SER A 321 -7.60 21.89 -38.32
N GLN A 322 -7.69 22.68 -39.39
CA GLN A 322 -8.58 22.44 -40.53
C GLN A 322 -7.82 22.20 -41.83
N THR A 323 -6.54 21.81 -41.75
CA THR A 323 -5.66 21.65 -42.91
C THR A 323 -5.26 20.20 -43.13
N PHE A 324 -5.41 19.73 -44.37
CA PHE A 324 -4.99 18.40 -44.82
C PHE A 324 -3.86 18.51 -45.85
N VAL A 325 -2.96 17.54 -45.88
CA VAL A 325 -1.78 17.50 -46.77
C VAL A 325 -1.64 16.12 -47.42
N ASP A 326 -1.16 16.05 -48.66
CA ASP A 326 -0.87 14.80 -49.38
C ASP A 326 0.52 14.26 -48.98
N LYS A 327 0.70 13.95 -47.69
CA LYS A 327 2.00 13.57 -47.09
C LYS A 327 1.87 12.47 -46.02
N GLY A 328 0.76 11.73 -46.01
CA GLY A 328 0.52 10.61 -45.10
C GLY A 328 1.43 9.41 -45.34
N THR A 329 1.14 8.29 -44.67
CA THR A 329 2.00 7.08 -44.59
C THR A 329 2.35 6.51 -45.97
N ASP A 330 1.46 6.64 -46.96
CA ASP A 330 1.64 6.19 -48.34
C ASP A 330 1.51 7.33 -49.38
N ASN A 331 1.65 8.59 -48.94
CA ASN A 331 1.24 9.81 -49.65
C ASN A 331 -0.28 10.00 -49.80
N SER A 332 -1.07 9.27 -49.02
CA SER A 332 -2.44 9.61 -48.63
C SER A 332 -2.57 11.06 -48.14
N LYS A 333 -3.83 11.49 -48.10
CA LYS A 333 -4.19 12.70 -47.36
C LYS A 333 -4.09 12.41 -45.87
N ALA A 334 -3.47 13.32 -45.15
CA ALA A 334 -3.27 13.25 -43.70
C ALA A 334 -3.56 14.63 -43.09
N ILE A 335 -3.84 14.67 -41.78
CA ILE A 335 -4.08 15.95 -41.10
C ILE A 335 -2.74 16.61 -40.72
N LYS A 336 -2.63 17.90 -40.99
CA LYS A 336 -1.49 18.74 -40.60
C LYS A 336 -1.75 19.33 -39.21
N LEU A 337 -0.86 19.10 -38.25
CA LEU A 337 -0.89 19.73 -36.92
C LEU A 337 0.29 20.69 -36.76
N SER A 338 0.00 21.98 -36.63
CA SER A 338 0.99 23.04 -36.39
C SER A 338 1.16 23.29 -34.88
N ASN A 339 2.03 24.22 -34.48
CA ASN A 339 2.12 24.61 -33.07
C ASN A 339 0.75 25.02 -32.51
N ASP A 340 0.46 24.64 -31.26
CA ASP A 340 -0.81 24.85 -30.56
C ASP A 340 -2.01 24.08 -31.13
N ASP A 341 -1.81 23.26 -32.17
CA ASP A 341 -2.88 22.39 -32.65
C ASP A 341 -3.08 21.17 -31.75
N SER A 342 -4.32 20.66 -31.73
CA SER A 342 -4.68 19.43 -31.04
C SER A 342 -5.60 18.55 -31.88
N PHE A 343 -5.54 17.25 -31.62
CA PHE A 343 -6.40 16.22 -32.22
C PHE A 343 -6.93 15.29 -31.12
N THR A 344 -8.23 15.07 -31.07
CA THR A 344 -8.90 14.28 -30.02
C THR A 344 -9.74 13.17 -30.63
N VAL A 345 -9.56 11.96 -30.10
CA VAL A 345 -10.29 10.75 -30.50
C VAL A 345 -11.64 10.68 -29.76
N PRO A 346 -12.73 10.24 -30.41
CA PRO A 346 -14.02 10.06 -29.77
C PRO A 346 -14.02 8.96 -28.71
N THR A 347 -14.94 9.03 -27.76
CA THR A 347 -15.11 8.04 -26.69
C THR A 347 -16.45 7.33 -26.80
N ASN A 348 -16.51 6.06 -26.39
CA ASN A 348 -17.76 5.33 -26.15
C ASN A 348 -18.11 5.23 -24.65
N GLY A 349 -17.35 5.90 -23.79
CA GLY A 349 -17.51 5.87 -22.33
C GLY A 349 -16.85 4.69 -21.62
N ASN A 350 -16.20 3.76 -22.35
CA ASN A 350 -15.42 2.65 -21.79
C ASN A 350 -13.92 2.81 -22.13
N ASP A 351 -13.10 1.98 -21.50
CA ASP A 351 -11.64 2.04 -21.59
C ASP A 351 -11.15 1.73 -23.01
N TYR A 352 -10.15 2.48 -23.45
CA TYR A 352 -9.36 2.17 -24.63
C TYR A 352 -8.49 0.94 -24.38
N LYS A 353 -8.39 0.08 -25.39
CA LYS A 353 -7.65 -1.17 -25.40
C LYS A 353 -6.38 -1.06 -26.23
N THR A 354 -6.46 -0.43 -27.40
CA THR A 354 -5.32 -0.17 -28.30
C THR A 354 -5.43 1.22 -28.90
N ALA A 355 -4.31 1.83 -29.24
CA ALA A 355 -4.28 3.08 -30.00
C ALA A 355 -3.04 3.15 -30.89
N HIS A 356 -3.28 3.11 -32.20
CA HIS A 356 -2.28 3.15 -33.25
C HIS A 356 -2.47 4.41 -34.08
N PHE A 357 -1.36 5.03 -34.48
CA PHE A 357 -1.38 6.12 -35.44
C PHE A 357 -0.01 6.31 -36.07
N SER A 358 0.00 6.90 -37.26
CA SER A 358 1.21 7.24 -38.00
C SER A 358 1.56 8.71 -37.76
N LEU A 359 2.83 8.97 -37.41
CA LEU A 359 3.35 10.31 -37.20
C LEU A 359 4.59 10.58 -38.05
N LYS A 360 4.65 11.81 -38.58
CA LYS A 360 5.80 12.34 -39.30
C LYS A 360 5.94 13.83 -39.04
N VAL A 361 7.16 14.34 -39.06
CA VAL A 361 7.44 15.78 -39.01
C VAL A 361 7.89 16.29 -40.38
N VAL A 362 7.39 17.47 -40.74
CA VAL A 362 7.81 18.19 -41.93
C VAL A 362 8.21 19.60 -41.55
N ASP A 363 9.48 19.95 -41.81
CA ASP A 363 9.96 21.33 -41.76
C ASP A 363 10.33 21.80 -43.18
N PRO A 364 9.56 22.72 -43.79
CA PRO A 364 9.84 23.22 -45.13
C PRO A 364 11.03 24.17 -45.19
N THR A 365 11.57 24.62 -44.06
CA THR A 365 12.68 25.57 -43.98
C THR A 365 14.05 24.89 -44.11
N VAL A 366 14.11 23.57 -44.01
CA VAL A 366 15.35 22.80 -44.05
C VAL A 366 15.31 21.67 -45.08
N ALA A 367 16.43 21.48 -45.78
CA ALA A 367 16.60 20.42 -46.74
C ALA A 367 16.67 19.05 -46.02
N PRO A 368 15.97 18.00 -46.50
CA PRO A 368 15.93 16.66 -45.87
C PRO A 368 17.30 15.99 -45.66
N THR A 369 18.35 16.52 -46.30
CA THR A 369 19.70 15.96 -46.34
C THR A 369 20.66 16.53 -45.30
N ASP A 370 20.21 17.40 -44.38
CA ASP A 370 21.08 17.96 -43.32
C ASP A 370 21.13 17.05 -42.08
N PRO A 371 22.25 16.33 -41.83
CA PRO A 371 22.38 15.43 -40.69
C PRO A 371 22.60 16.15 -39.35
N TYR A 372 22.71 17.47 -39.33
CA TYR A 372 22.91 18.28 -38.12
C TYR A 372 21.67 19.08 -37.72
N TYR A 373 20.56 18.97 -38.45
CA TYR A 373 19.36 19.73 -38.16
C TYR A 373 18.53 19.09 -37.05
N TYR A 374 18.16 19.91 -36.07
CA TYR A 374 17.33 19.55 -34.94
C TYR A 374 15.99 20.28 -35.06
N VAL A 375 14.92 19.55 -35.34
CA VAL A 375 13.57 20.12 -35.25
C VAL A 375 13.19 20.18 -33.77
N GLN A 376 13.00 21.39 -33.27
CA GLN A 376 12.46 21.63 -31.94
C GLN A 376 10.94 21.57 -32.00
N GLY A 377 10.35 20.94 -30.98
CA GLY A 377 8.91 20.77 -30.80
C GLY A 377 8.56 19.36 -30.35
N SER A 378 7.38 19.22 -29.76
CA SER A 378 6.87 17.94 -29.27
C SER A 378 5.40 17.78 -29.66
N ILE A 379 4.96 16.52 -29.75
CA ILE A 379 3.55 16.18 -29.65
C ILE A 379 3.31 15.46 -28.33
N LEU A 380 2.50 16.07 -27.49
CA LEU A 380 2.10 15.61 -26.17
C LEU A 380 0.98 14.57 -26.28
N ILE A 381 1.09 13.48 -25.53
CA ILE A 381 0.09 12.43 -25.43
C ILE A 381 -0.71 12.64 -24.14
N ASP A 382 -1.92 13.13 -24.26
CA ASP A 382 -2.84 13.26 -23.15
C ASP A 382 -3.88 12.14 -23.17
N LEU A 383 -4.08 11.48 -22.03
CA LEU A 383 -5.16 10.52 -21.85
C LEU A 383 -6.12 11.00 -20.75
N LYS A 384 -7.41 10.71 -20.93
CA LYS A 384 -8.45 11.06 -19.96
C LYS A 384 -8.93 9.84 -19.21
N ASN A 385 -8.87 9.87 -17.88
CA ASN A 385 -9.53 8.89 -17.02
C ASN A 385 -10.45 9.59 -16.01
N ALA A 386 -10.88 8.88 -14.96
CA ALA A 386 -11.76 9.42 -13.93
C ALA A 386 -11.20 10.65 -13.19
N ASP A 387 -9.87 10.82 -13.15
CA ASP A 387 -9.21 11.99 -12.54
C ASP A 387 -9.15 13.20 -13.50
N GLY A 388 -9.54 13.04 -14.77
CA GLY A 388 -9.43 14.06 -15.80
C GLY A 388 -8.33 13.75 -16.83
N TRP A 389 -7.94 14.78 -17.57
CA TRP A 389 -6.87 14.71 -18.56
C TRP A 389 -5.51 14.68 -17.87
N LYS A 390 -4.62 13.78 -18.30
CA LYS A 390 -3.23 13.72 -17.85
C LYS A 390 -2.33 13.58 -19.05
N ASN A 391 -1.25 14.35 -19.09
CA ASN A 391 -0.15 14.08 -20.01
C ASN A 391 0.60 12.84 -19.53
N ILE A 392 0.74 11.84 -20.40
CA ILE A 392 1.44 10.58 -20.08
C ILE A 392 2.81 10.49 -20.75
N GLY A 393 3.14 11.44 -21.62
CA GLY A 393 4.39 11.48 -22.35
C GLY A 393 4.36 12.43 -23.54
N GLU A 394 5.49 12.47 -24.23
CA GLU A 394 5.68 13.28 -25.43
C GLU A 394 6.54 12.56 -26.47
N TYR A 395 6.30 12.87 -27.73
CA TYR A 395 7.18 12.52 -28.83
C TYR A 395 7.87 13.77 -29.35
N ASN A 396 9.21 13.77 -29.27
CA ASN A 396 10.04 14.86 -29.76
C ASN A 396 10.05 14.86 -31.29
N ALA A 397 9.83 16.02 -31.91
CA ALA A 397 9.77 16.18 -33.36
C ALA A 397 11.01 15.64 -34.10
N SER A 398 12.19 15.78 -33.47
CA SER A 398 13.44 15.23 -34.00
C SER A 398 13.47 13.71 -34.16
N GLY A 399 12.59 12.97 -33.46
CA GLY A 399 12.47 11.52 -33.57
C GLY A 399 11.73 11.04 -34.82
N PHE A 400 10.94 11.90 -35.47
CA PHE A 400 9.99 11.55 -36.54
C PHE A 400 10.34 12.24 -37.87
N TRP A 401 11.64 12.38 -38.16
CA TRP A 401 12.13 13.08 -39.35
C TRP A 401 12.21 12.15 -40.58
N ASN A 402 11.86 12.66 -41.75
CA ASN A 402 11.85 12.01 -43.08
C ASN A 402 10.74 10.98 -43.35
N ASP A 403 10.62 9.92 -42.57
CA ASP A 403 9.64 8.84 -42.79
C ASP A 403 8.56 8.83 -41.71
N ALA A 404 7.41 8.23 -42.02
CA ALA A 404 6.32 8.10 -41.07
C ALA A 404 6.56 6.88 -40.17
N ASP A 405 6.52 7.09 -38.86
CA ASP A 405 6.64 6.04 -37.87
C ASP A 405 5.26 5.67 -37.31
N ILE A 406 5.03 4.37 -37.13
CA ILE A 406 3.80 3.86 -36.53
C ILE A 406 3.99 3.83 -35.01
N VAL A 407 3.21 4.64 -34.32
CA VAL A 407 3.13 4.65 -32.87
C VAL A 407 2.06 3.66 -32.43
N LYS A 408 2.37 2.88 -31.40
CA LYS A 408 1.44 1.96 -30.75
C LYS A 408 1.45 2.18 -29.24
N LEU A 409 0.52 2.98 -28.76
CA LEU A 409 0.55 3.44 -27.38
C LEU A 409 0.43 2.30 -26.37
N GLU A 410 -0.26 1.21 -26.68
CA GLU A 410 -0.36 0.06 -25.76
C GLU A 410 0.93 -0.77 -25.65
N GLU A 411 1.81 -0.71 -26.65
CA GLU A 411 3.13 -1.34 -26.58
C GLU A 411 4.14 -0.45 -25.84
N GLU A 412 4.00 0.87 -25.95
CA GLU A 412 4.92 1.85 -25.35
C GLU A 412 4.54 2.28 -23.93
N TYR A 413 3.25 2.22 -23.59
CA TYR A 413 2.73 2.57 -22.27
C TYR A 413 1.97 1.40 -21.65
N SER A 414 2.64 0.67 -20.75
CA SER A 414 2.11 -0.55 -20.12
C SER A 414 0.79 -0.38 -19.36
N LYS A 415 0.44 0.85 -18.98
CA LYS A 415 -0.83 1.17 -18.31
C LYS A 415 -1.93 1.65 -19.26
N PHE A 416 -1.72 1.63 -20.58
CA PHE A 416 -2.71 2.14 -21.53
C PHE A 416 -4.05 1.40 -21.42
N ALA A 417 -4.03 0.06 -21.48
CA ALA A 417 -5.24 -0.76 -21.42
C ALA A 417 -5.83 -0.91 -20.01
N THR A 418 -5.03 -0.65 -18.97
CA THR A 418 -5.39 -0.89 -17.56
C THR A 418 -5.61 0.39 -16.76
N GLY A 419 -5.27 1.56 -17.30
CA GLY A 419 -5.30 2.86 -16.60
C GLY A 419 -6.67 3.55 -16.58
N GLY A 420 -7.71 2.89 -17.08
CA GLY A 420 -9.07 3.43 -17.13
C GLY A 420 -9.23 4.61 -18.08
N PHE A 421 -8.44 4.65 -19.16
CA PHE A 421 -8.43 5.76 -20.10
C PHE A 421 -9.54 5.62 -21.12
N THR A 422 -10.39 6.65 -21.22
CA THR A 422 -11.58 6.65 -22.08
C THR A 422 -11.45 7.57 -23.28
N GLN A 423 -10.39 8.39 -23.33
CA GLN A 423 -10.18 9.36 -24.39
C GLN A 423 -8.68 9.66 -24.59
N LEU A 424 -8.29 9.94 -25.84
CA LEU A 424 -6.94 10.32 -26.26
C LEU A 424 -6.97 11.69 -26.91
N ARG A 425 -6.02 12.54 -26.54
CA ARG A 425 -5.75 13.83 -27.19
C ARG A 425 -4.26 13.98 -27.45
N LEU A 426 -3.93 14.38 -28.67
CA LEU A 426 -2.60 14.76 -29.11
C LEU A 426 -2.52 16.29 -29.14
N ARG A 427 -1.48 16.90 -28.59
CA ARG A 427 -1.27 18.37 -28.63
C ARG A 427 0.14 18.72 -29.07
N VAL A 428 0.30 19.70 -29.94
CA VAL A 428 1.62 20.13 -30.42
C VAL A 428 2.09 21.35 -29.62
N GLU A 429 3.32 21.30 -29.13
CA GLU A 429 3.96 22.40 -28.38
C GLU A 429 5.39 22.66 -28.84
N ASP A 430 5.85 23.90 -28.65
CA ASP A 430 7.19 24.41 -28.94
C ASP A 430 7.75 24.08 -30.33
N LEU A 431 6.87 23.93 -31.33
CA LEU A 431 7.25 23.55 -32.68
C LEU A 431 7.81 24.74 -33.45
N ASN A 432 8.95 24.52 -34.14
CA ASN A 432 9.60 25.52 -34.99
C ASN A 432 8.63 26.20 -35.96
N GLU A 433 8.82 27.51 -36.18
CA GLU A 433 7.99 28.29 -37.10
C GLU A 433 8.02 27.68 -38.52
N GLY A 434 6.85 27.30 -39.02
CA GLY A 434 6.68 26.70 -40.34
C GLY A 434 6.77 25.17 -40.38
N ALA A 435 7.30 24.53 -39.34
CA ALA A 435 7.25 23.07 -39.18
C ALA A 435 5.86 22.59 -38.75
N TYR A 436 5.54 21.33 -39.03
CA TYR A 436 4.28 20.69 -38.65
C TYR A 436 4.43 19.18 -38.51
N PHE A 437 3.59 18.60 -37.64
CA PHE A 437 3.33 17.16 -37.63
C PHE A 437 2.31 16.81 -38.72
N VAL A 438 2.48 15.64 -39.29
CA VAL A 438 1.53 14.94 -40.14
C VAL A 438 1.05 13.74 -39.35
N LEU A 439 -0.24 13.69 -39.07
CA LEU A 439 -0.90 12.59 -38.38
C LEU A 439 -1.78 11.85 -39.38
N ASP A 440 -1.64 10.53 -39.42
CA ASP A 440 -2.35 9.68 -40.35
C ASP A 440 -2.71 8.31 -39.74
N ASP A 441 -3.60 7.57 -40.40
CA ASP A 441 -3.97 6.19 -40.04
C ASP A 441 -4.27 5.98 -38.55
N VAL A 442 -5.10 6.85 -37.95
CA VAL A 442 -5.47 6.73 -36.54
C VAL A 442 -6.46 5.58 -36.37
N ASP A 443 -6.11 4.58 -35.57
CA ASP A 443 -6.96 3.45 -35.19
C ASP A 443 -6.93 3.26 -33.67
N VAL A 444 -8.06 3.54 -33.03
CA VAL A 444 -8.22 3.35 -31.58
C VAL A 444 -9.36 2.39 -31.32
N THR A 445 -9.10 1.31 -30.59
CA THR A 445 -10.12 0.35 -30.19
C THR A 445 -10.44 0.50 -28.72
N ALA A 446 -11.71 0.70 -28.39
CA ALA A 446 -12.26 0.73 -27.03
C ALA A 446 -13.03 -0.54 -26.70
N LYS A 447 -13.05 -0.91 -25.42
CA LYS A 447 -13.89 -2.00 -24.89
C LYS A 447 -15.38 -1.73 -25.19
N PRO A 448 -16.26 -2.75 -25.12
CA PRO A 448 -17.66 -2.60 -25.55
C PRO A 448 -18.39 -1.51 -24.77
N ALA A 449 -19.14 -0.66 -25.47
CA ALA A 449 -19.86 0.45 -24.87
C ALA A 449 -20.88 -0.05 -23.83
N PHE A 450 -21.04 0.66 -22.72
CA PHE A 450 -22.00 0.34 -21.68
C PHE A 450 -22.61 1.61 -21.07
N GLU A 451 -23.75 1.44 -20.40
CA GLU A 451 -24.33 2.43 -19.50
C GLU A 451 -24.41 1.86 -18.08
N TYR A 452 -24.22 2.71 -17.06
CA TYR A 452 -24.47 2.31 -15.68
C TYR A 452 -25.97 2.27 -15.42
N GLN A 453 -26.48 1.13 -14.95
CA GLN A 453 -27.86 0.95 -14.53
C GLN A 453 -27.90 0.86 -13.01
N ILE A 454 -28.68 1.73 -12.36
CA ILE A 454 -28.81 1.69 -10.91
C ILE A 454 -29.47 0.37 -10.46
N VAL A 455 -28.98 -0.16 -9.34
CA VAL A 455 -29.50 -1.38 -8.68
C VAL A 455 -30.22 -0.95 -7.41
N GLY A 456 -31.53 -1.11 -7.40
CA GLY A 456 -32.39 -0.61 -6.31
C GLY A 456 -32.41 0.93 -6.23
N GLY A 457 -33.08 1.45 -5.19
CA GLY A 457 -33.12 2.88 -4.88
C GLY A 457 -34.47 3.56 -5.08
N ASP A 458 -34.66 4.69 -4.40
CA ASP A 458 -35.82 5.55 -4.56
C ASP A 458 -35.61 6.46 -5.78
N TYR A 459 -36.17 6.05 -6.91
CA TYR A 459 -36.08 6.83 -8.15
C TYR A 459 -37.14 7.94 -8.13
N TYR A 460 -36.74 9.13 -7.71
CA TYR A 460 -37.59 10.31 -7.83
C TYR A 460 -37.42 10.92 -9.21
N THR A 461 -38.32 10.55 -10.14
CA THR A 461 -38.31 11.06 -11.53
C THR A 461 -38.43 12.58 -11.65
N ASP A 462 -38.83 13.25 -10.58
CA ASP A 462 -39.04 14.71 -10.51
C ASP A 462 -37.89 15.46 -9.80
N LEU A 463 -36.86 14.76 -9.31
CA LEU A 463 -35.69 15.38 -8.67
C LEU A 463 -34.50 15.48 -9.64
N LYS A 464 -33.58 16.41 -9.37
CA LYS A 464 -32.30 16.48 -10.07
C LYS A 464 -31.54 15.15 -9.89
N GLU A 465 -30.80 14.73 -10.93
CA GLU A 465 -30.01 13.49 -10.96
C GLU A 465 -29.14 13.29 -9.71
N ASP A 466 -28.65 14.38 -9.11
CA ASP A 466 -27.87 14.37 -7.87
C ASP A 466 -28.60 13.75 -6.66
N TYR A 467 -29.94 13.72 -6.65
CA TYR A 467 -30.75 13.13 -5.58
C TYR A 467 -31.14 11.67 -5.84
N CYS A 468 -30.72 11.06 -6.94
CA CYS A 468 -30.90 9.62 -7.16
C CYS A 468 -29.83 8.84 -6.42
N TYR A 469 -30.22 7.92 -5.52
CA TYR A 469 -29.34 7.06 -4.74
C TYR A 469 -29.97 5.71 -4.38
N THR A 470 -29.14 4.72 -4.05
CA THR A 470 -29.59 3.41 -3.57
C THR A 470 -29.95 3.46 -2.09
N ALA A 471 -29.08 4.06 -1.27
CA ALA A 471 -29.34 4.34 0.15
C ALA A 471 -28.58 5.59 0.63
N SER A 472 -28.90 6.05 1.84
CA SER A 472 -28.13 7.07 2.54
C SER A 472 -27.78 6.61 3.95
N THR A 473 -26.67 7.11 4.48
CA THR A 473 -26.16 6.74 5.80
C THR A 473 -25.31 7.87 6.38
N SER A 474 -25.35 8.05 7.69
CA SER A 474 -24.42 8.94 8.42
C SER A 474 -23.15 8.21 8.87
N ASN A 475 -23.12 6.87 8.73
CA ASN A 475 -21.94 6.05 8.99
C ASN A 475 -20.94 6.16 7.84
N THR A 476 -19.72 5.71 8.07
CA THR A 476 -18.65 5.65 7.09
C THR A 476 -18.47 4.26 6.47
N SER A 477 -19.52 3.46 6.53
CA SER A 477 -19.61 2.16 5.89
C SER A 477 -21.05 1.83 5.53
N TYR A 478 -21.21 0.95 4.54
CA TYR A 478 -22.51 0.45 4.11
C TYR A 478 -22.41 -0.96 3.53
N THR A 479 -23.33 -1.83 3.93
CA THR A 479 -23.45 -3.20 3.42
C THR A 479 -24.59 -3.29 2.42
N PHE A 480 -24.28 -3.61 1.17
CA PHE A 480 -25.28 -3.99 0.17
C PHE A 480 -25.64 -5.46 0.35
N THR A 481 -26.92 -5.79 0.38
CA THR A 481 -27.43 -7.15 0.64
C THR A 481 -28.42 -7.61 -0.43
N ASN A 482 -28.72 -8.91 -0.47
CA ASN A 482 -29.65 -9.53 -1.43
C ASN A 482 -29.22 -9.32 -2.89
N LEU A 483 -27.91 -9.37 -3.13
CA LEU A 483 -27.31 -9.23 -4.46
C LEU A 483 -27.30 -10.57 -5.21
N ASP A 484 -27.27 -10.51 -6.53
CA ASP A 484 -27.01 -11.69 -7.35
C ASP A 484 -25.52 -12.02 -7.33
N PRO A 485 -25.12 -13.19 -6.79
CA PRO A 485 -23.71 -13.60 -6.69
C PRO A 485 -22.91 -13.59 -8.00
N ASN A 486 -23.57 -13.74 -9.15
CA ASN A 486 -22.89 -13.85 -10.45
C ASN A 486 -22.83 -12.53 -11.22
N THR A 487 -23.41 -11.47 -10.66
CA THR A 487 -23.45 -10.14 -11.28
C THR A 487 -22.29 -9.28 -10.79
N GLU A 488 -21.63 -8.57 -11.72
CA GLU A 488 -20.65 -7.54 -11.36
C GLU A 488 -21.34 -6.23 -11.00
N TYR A 489 -20.86 -5.63 -9.91
CA TYR A 489 -21.41 -4.41 -9.36
C TYR A 489 -20.37 -3.29 -9.33
N TRP A 490 -20.85 -2.06 -9.50
CA TRP A 490 -20.07 -0.85 -9.27
C TRP A 490 -20.78 -0.02 -8.22
N TYR A 491 -20.03 0.62 -7.34
CA TYR A 491 -20.58 1.47 -6.30
C TYR A 491 -20.01 2.89 -6.38
N GLY A 492 -20.78 3.84 -5.88
CA GLY A 492 -20.36 5.22 -5.68
C GLY A 492 -20.69 5.66 -4.26
N VAL A 493 -19.83 6.49 -3.68
CA VAL A 493 -20.09 7.15 -2.39
C VAL A 493 -19.94 8.64 -2.59
N ARG A 494 -20.99 9.39 -2.23
CA ARG A 494 -21.00 10.85 -2.32
C ARG A 494 -21.20 11.45 -0.94
N ALA A 495 -20.37 12.43 -0.61
CA ALA A 495 -20.62 13.27 0.55
C ALA A 495 -21.82 14.18 0.24
N HIS A 496 -22.68 14.38 1.24
CA HIS A 496 -23.83 15.27 1.15
C HIS A 496 -23.80 16.31 2.27
N TYR A 497 -23.97 17.58 1.90
CA TYR A 497 -24.10 18.71 2.82
C TYR A 497 -25.20 19.68 2.35
N VAL A 498 -26.35 19.63 3.03
CA VAL A 498 -27.54 20.47 2.75
C VAL A 498 -28.08 20.30 1.33
N SER A 499 -27.52 21.00 0.35
CA SER A 499 -27.87 20.90 -1.07
C SER A 499 -26.64 20.68 -1.97
N GLN A 500 -25.46 20.55 -1.37
CA GLN A 500 -24.20 20.27 -2.05
C GLN A 500 -23.93 18.77 -2.00
N PHE A 501 -23.54 18.23 -3.15
CA PHE A 501 -23.03 16.87 -3.28
C PHE A 501 -21.58 16.94 -3.74
N SER A 502 -20.77 15.98 -3.29
CA SER A 502 -19.51 15.71 -3.95
C SER A 502 -19.76 15.08 -5.32
N THR A 503 -18.72 14.97 -6.16
CA THR A 503 -18.88 14.41 -7.50
C THR A 503 -19.19 12.91 -7.42
N ARG A 504 -19.99 12.42 -8.39
CA ARG A 504 -20.29 10.99 -8.48
C ARG A 504 -19.06 10.24 -8.99
N SER A 505 -18.68 9.18 -8.29
CA SER A 505 -17.62 8.25 -8.69
C SER A 505 -18.19 6.84 -8.86
N PHE A 506 -17.51 6.02 -9.67
CA PHE A 506 -17.87 4.63 -9.90
C PHE A 506 -16.65 3.76 -9.65
N THR A 507 -16.72 2.94 -8.61
CA THR A 507 -15.68 1.99 -8.21
C THR A 507 -16.20 0.58 -8.43
N HIS A 508 -15.42 -0.27 -9.09
CA HIS A 508 -15.78 -1.67 -9.27
C HIS A 508 -15.80 -2.37 -7.92
N ALA A 509 -16.90 -3.06 -7.59
CA ALA A 509 -16.99 -3.96 -6.45
C ALA A 509 -16.25 -5.27 -6.75
N LEU A 510 -14.97 -5.18 -7.09
CA LEU A 510 -14.15 -6.35 -7.44
C LEU A 510 -13.96 -7.22 -6.20
N GLY A 511 -14.46 -8.44 -6.27
CA GLY A 511 -14.31 -9.41 -5.19
C GLY A 511 -14.99 -10.73 -5.48
N VAL A 512 -14.62 -11.72 -4.68
CA VAL A 512 -15.10 -13.10 -4.75
C VAL A 512 -15.36 -13.62 -3.35
N ALA A 513 -16.49 -14.31 -3.19
CA ALA A 513 -16.87 -14.89 -1.91
C ALA A 513 -16.04 -16.15 -1.64
N ALA A 514 -15.70 -16.41 -0.38
CA ALA A 514 -15.08 -17.66 -0.01
C ALA A 514 -15.97 -18.87 -0.37
N PRO A 515 -15.37 -19.99 -0.81
CA PRO A 515 -16.11 -21.22 -1.05
C PRO A 515 -16.59 -21.86 0.26
N GLU A 516 -17.57 -22.76 0.17
CA GLU A 516 -18.04 -23.54 1.32
C GLU A 516 -17.32 -24.90 1.34
N THR A 517 -16.56 -25.19 2.40
CA THR A 517 -15.90 -26.49 2.57
C THR A 517 -16.89 -27.61 2.86
N LYS A 518 -16.60 -28.79 2.32
CA LYS A 518 -17.30 -30.04 2.60
C LYS A 518 -16.43 -30.99 3.43
N GLU A 519 -17.03 -32.05 3.96
CA GLU A 519 -16.27 -33.11 4.61
C GLU A 519 -15.16 -33.65 3.70
N ALA A 520 -14.00 -33.96 4.29
CA ALA A 520 -12.91 -34.62 3.60
C ALA A 520 -13.30 -36.06 3.24
N THR A 521 -12.81 -36.52 2.10
CA THR A 521 -12.96 -37.90 1.61
C THR A 521 -11.59 -38.58 1.53
N ASP A 522 -11.57 -39.90 1.28
CA ASP A 522 -10.35 -40.69 1.10
C ASP A 522 -9.32 -40.50 2.25
N ILE A 523 -9.83 -40.40 3.47
CA ILE A 523 -9.01 -40.19 4.67
C ILE A 523 -8.23 -41.48 4.96
N ASP A 524 -6.91 -41.39 4.84
CA ASP A 524 -5.96 -42.47 5.12
C ASP A 524 -5.11 -42.12 6.34
N SER A 525 -5.14 -43.02 7.32
CA SER A 525 -4.27 -42.99 8.50
C SER A 525 -2.77 -42.92 8.20
N ARG A 526 -2.35 -43.20 6.95
CA ARG A 526 -0.97 -43.12 6.46
C ARG A 526 -0.58 -41.73 5.94
N GLY A 527 -1.33 -40.68 6.27
CA GLY A 527 -0.93 -39.30 5.96
C GLY A 527 -1.52 -38.72 4.69
N SER A 528 -2.77 -39.05 4.33
CA SER A 528 -3.45 -38.40 3.20
C SER A 528 -4.94 -38.21 3.40
N PHE A 529 -5.50 -37.19 2.76
CA PHE A 529 -6.94 -36.98 2.62
C PHE A 529 -7.25 -36.11 1.39
N THR A 530 -8.48 -36.17 0.91
CA THR A 530 -8.99 -35.30 -0.15
C THR A 530 -9.88 -34.22 0.44
N ALA A 531 -9.45 -32.96 0.32
CA ALA A 531 -10.25 -31.77 0.62
C ALA A 531 -11.33 -31.57 -0.44
N ASN A 532 -12.53 -31.14 -0.04
CA ASN A 532 -13.68 -30.92 -0.91
C ASN A 532 -14.36 -29.58 -0.60
N TRP A 533 -14.92 -28.91 -1.60
CA TRP A 533 -15.68 -27.67 -1.42
C TRP A 533 -16.79 -27.47 -2.45
N GLU A 534 -17.62 -26.46 -2.25
CA GLU A 534 -18.58 -25.96 -3.25
C GLU A 534 -17.99 -24.82 -4.08
N ALA A 535 -18.45 -24.70 -5.33
CA ALA A 535 -18.04 -23.61 -6.18
C ALA A 535 -18.48 -22.26 -5.60
N ALA A 536 -17.53 -21.33 -5.47
CA ALA A 536 -17.82 -19.93 -5.19
C ALA A 536 -18.25 -19.23 -6.49
N PRO A 537 -19.30 -18.38 -6.47
CA PRO A 537 -19.70 -17.62 -7.63
C PRO A 537 -18.55 -16.79 -8.19
N LYS A 538 -18.42 -16.78 -9.51
CA LYS A 538 -17.38 -16.05 -10.28
C LYS A 538 -15.95 -16.54 -10.09
N ALA A 539 -15.68 -17.47 -9.18
CA ALA A 539 -14.33 -17.97 -8.97
C ALA A 539 -13.78 -18.59 -10.26
N THR A 540 -12.56 -18.19 -10.62
CA THR A 540 -11.82 -18.68 -11.79
C THR A 540 -10.83 -19.79 -11.42
N SER A 541 -10.46 -19.87 -10.14
CA SER A 541 -9.59 -20.90 -9.57
C SER A 541 -9.72 -20.93 -8.05
N TYR A 542 -9.11 -21.95 -7.42
CA TYR A 542 -9.03 -22.08 -5.96
C TYR A 542 -7.62 -22.43 -5.52
N THR A 543 -7.28 -22.06 -4.28
CA THR A 543 -6.14 -22.61 -3.53
C THR A 543 -6.69 -23.29 -2.28
N ALA A 544 -6.47 -24.59 -2.16
CA ALA A 544 -6.71 -25.33 -0.92
C ALA A 544 -5.43 -25.29 -0.07
N ASN A 545 -5.52 -24.89 1.19
CA ASN A 545 -4.41 -24.94 2.15
C ASN A 545 -4.63 -26.07 3.15
N CYS A 546 -3.56 -26.74 3.53
CA CYS A 546 -3.54 -27.79 4.55
C CYS A 546 -2.74 -27.31 5.77
N TYR A 547 -3.24 -27.66 6.96
CA TYR A 547 -2.67 -27.28 8.24
C TYR A 547 -2.54 -28.49 9.16
N GLY A 548 -1.48 -28.52 9.95
CA GLY A 548 -1.36 -29.33 11.15
C GLY A 548 -2.10 -28.64 12.30
N VAL A 549 -2.81 -29.41 13.11
CA VAL A 549 -3.69 -28.87 14.16
C VAL A 549 -3.34 -29.49 15.52
N LYS A 550 -3.16 -28.62 16.52
CA LYS A 550 -2.93 -28.99 17.92
C LYS A 550 -3.95 -28.32 18.82
N TYR A 551 -4.19 -28.92 19.98
CA TYR A 551 -5.02 -28.37 21.05
C TYR A 551 -4.18 -28.23 22.32
N ALA A 552 -4.37 -27.15 23.05
CA ALA A 552 -3.68 -26.95 24.32
C ALA A 552 -4.31 -27.84 25.41
N ASP A 553 -3.51 -28.72 26.03
CA ASP A 553 -3.97 -29.57 27.14
C ASP A 553 -4.14 -28.77 28.46
N GLU A 554 -3.43 -27.66 28.57
CA GLU A 554 -3.46 -26.68 29.65
C GLU A 554 -3.32 -25.27 29.09
N ALA A 555 -3.56 -24.25 29.93
CA ALA A 555 -3.34 -22.87 29.52
C ALA A 555 -1.83 -22.56 29.54
N ASP A 556 -1.34 -21.90 28.52
CA ASP A 556 0.06 -21.51 28.36
C ASP A 556 0.12 -20.06 27.87
N GLU A 557 0.86 -19.21 28.59
CA GLU A 557 0.99 -17.78 28.26
C GLU A 557 1.94 -17.52 27.09
N ASP A 558 2.70 -18.53 26.65
CA ASP A 558 3.69 -18.44 25.58
C ASP A 558 3.74 -19.71 24.71
N TYR A 559 2.56 -20.23 24.36
CA TYR A 559 2.43 -21.47 23.58
C TYR A 559 3.08 -21.31 22.20
N PRO A 560 4.01 -22.20 21.78
CA PRO A 560 4.70 -22.09 20.49
C PRO A 560 3.73 -22.29 19.31
N ILE A 561 3.57 -21.24 18.51
CA ILE A 561 2.87 -21.28 17.22
C ILE A 561 3.83 -21.64 16.10
N LEU A 562 5.06 -21.11 16.19
CA LEU A 562 6.20 -21.47 15.38
C LEU A 562 7.40 -21.63 16.29
N GLU A 563 8.21 -22.65 16.06
CA GLU A 563 9.52 -22.81 16.66
C GLU A 563 10.45 -23.45 15.63
N GLU A 564 11.58 -22.83 15.39
CA GLU A 564 12.55 -23.21 14.37
C GLU A 564 13.98 -23.00 14.89
N ASP A 565 14.80 -24.03 14.73
CA ASP A 565 16.20 -24.08 15.14
C ASP A 565 17.16 -24.24 13.96
N PHE A 566 16.61 -24.30 12.73
CA PHE A 566 17.34 -24.45 11.47
C PHE A 566 18.31 -25.63 11.47
N SER A 567 18.01 -26.68 12.24
CA SER A 567 18.85 -27.89 12.35
C SER A 567 19.00 -28.65 11.02
N ASN A 568 18.10 -28.42 10.06
CA ASN A 568 18.21 -28.93 8.70
C ASN A 568 19.36 -28.28 7.90
N VAL A 569 19.88 -27.12 8.31
CA VAL A 569 21.08 -26.51 7.74
C VAL A 569 22.31 -27.13 8.40
N ASP A 570 22.58 -28.40 8.14
CA ASP A 570 23.70 -29.11 8.75
C ASP A 570 24.98 -29.05 7.90
N ALA A 571 26.02 -29.78 8.32
CA ALA A 571 27.30 -29.86 7.61
C ALA A 571 27.22 -30.52 6.22
N SER A 572 26.13 -31.21 5.90
CA SER A 572 25.85 -31.73 4.56
C SER A 572 25.26 -30.68 3.63
N VAL A 573 24.61 -29.65 4.17
CA VAL A 573 24.03 -28.52 3.43
C VAL A 573 25.06 -27.42 3.19
N THR A 574 25.85 -27.05 4.20
CA THR A 574 26.90 -26.03 4.08
C THR A 574 28.12 -26.31 4.94
N ALA A 575 29.30 -25.89 4.46
CA ALA A 575 30.54 -25.89 5.23
C ALA A 575 30.71 -24.60 6.08
N ALA A 576 29.86 -23.60 5.87
CA ALA A 576 29.90 -22.33 6.58
C ALA A 576 29.57 -22.54 8.06
N THR A 577 30.42 -22.03 8.95
CA THR A 577 30.22 -22.12 10.42
C THR A 577 30.09 -20.76 11.09
N ASN A 578 30.15 -19.69 10.30
CA ASN A 578 29.99 -18.31 10.73
C ASN A 578 29.53 -17.45 9.55
N ILE A 579 28.98 -16.26 9.85
CA ILE A 579 28.40 -15.35 8.87
C ILE A 579 29.38 -14.86 7.79
N ALA A 580 30.68 -14.76 8.09
CA ALA A 580 31.67 -14.26 7.13
C ALA A 580 31.98 -15.27 6.01
N ASP A 581 31.66 -16.54 6.24
CA ASP A 581 31.83 -17.63 5.27
C ASP A 581 30.47 -18.15 4.76
N ALA A 582 29.38 -17.39 4.96
CA ALA A 582 28.03 -17.83 4.64
C ALA A 582 27.88 -18.23 3.16
N THR A 583 27.12 -19.30 2.91
CA THR A 583 26.90 -19.82 1.56
C THR A 583 25.64 -19.22 0.97
N ALA A 584 25.74 -18.52 -0.15
CA ALA A 584 24.58 -17.98 -0.83
C ALA A 584 23.65 -19.09 -1.37
N VAL A 585 22.34 -18.94 -1.17
CA VAL A 585 21.30 -19.76 -1.79
C VAL A 585 21.14 -19.43 -3.28
N ASN A 586 21.57 -18.22 -3.69
CA ASN A 586 21.48 -17.68 -5.05
C ASN A 586 20.03 -17.49 -5.53
N ASN A 587 19.15 -16.98 -4.66
CA ASN A 587 17.78 -16.60 -4.96
C ASN A 587 17.63 -15.07 -5.00
N GLU A 588 17.66 -14.46 -6.18
CA GLU A 588 17.43 -13.01 -6.32
C GLU A 588 15.94 -12.64 -6.21
N GLU A 589 15.05 -13.61 -6.43
CA GLU A 589 13.60 -13.48 -6.25
C GLU A 589 13.12 -14.32 -5.07
N VAL A 590 11.96 -13.94 -4.51
CA VAL A 590 11.34 -14.66 -3.38
C VAL A 590 11.09 -16.11 -3.77
N SER A 591 11.69 -17.03 -3.04
CA SER A 591 11.58 -18.47 -3.26
C SER A 591 11.36 -19.22 -1.94
N SER A 592 10.99 -20.50 -2.04
CA SER A 592 10.79 -21.36 -0.86
C SER A 592 12.13 -21.68 -0.19
N LEU A 593 12.12 -21.67 1.14
CA LEU A 593 13.25 -22.03 2.01
C LEU A 593 13.00 -23.35 2.76
N ASP A 594 11.96 -24.10 2.39
CA ASP A 594 11.46 -25.27 3.12
C ASP A 594 12.49 -26.40 3.23
N ALA A 595 13.46 -26.45 2.31
CA ALA A 595 14.56 -27.40 2.37
C ALA A 595 15.49 -27.21 3.59
N TYR A 596 15.42 -26.05 4.24
CA TYR A 596 16.31 -25.61 5.32
C TYR A 596 15.60 -25.50 6.67
N THR A 597 14.31 -25.81 6.73
CA THR A 597 13.46 -25.60 7.91
C THR A 597 12.72 -26.88 8.28
N ASN A 598 12.30 -27.01 9.54
CA ASN A 598 11.59 -28.17 10.07
C ASN A 598 10.14 -28.23 9.60
N LEU A 599 9.52 -27.06 9.43
CA LEU A 599 8.17 -26.89 8.92
C LEU A 599 8.22 -26.10 7.61
N PRO A 600 7.30 -26.37 6.67
CA PRO A 600 7.27 -25.70 5.38
C PRO A 600 6.56 -24.33 5.47
N GLY A 601 6.62 -23.56 4.39
CA GLY A 601 6.02 -22.24 4.21
C GLY A 601 6.99 -21.07 4.39
N TRP A 602 8.26 -21.35 4.67
CA TRP A 602 9.29 -20.30 4.76
C TRP A 602 9.66 -19.82 3.37
N THR A 603 9.81 -18.51 3.22
CA THR A 603 10.16 -17.90 1.94
C THR A 603 11.17 -16.78 2.13
N GLY A 604 11.97 -16.46 1.13
CA GLY A 604 12.90 -15.34 1.19
C GLY A 604 13.59 -15.05 -0.13
N ASP A 605 14.36 -13.97 -0.14
CA ASP A 605 15.25 -13.55 -1.22
C ASP A 605 16.62 -13.17 -0.65
N TYR A 606 17.65 -13.26 -1.50
CA TYR A 606 19.06 -13.02 -1.18
C TYR A 606 19.53 -13.76 0.08
N ASN A 607 19.14 -15.03 0.20
CA ASN A 607 19.38 -15.79 1.42
C ASN A 607 20.76 -16.43 1.45
N THR A 608 21.27 -16.61 2.67
CA THR A 608 22.55 -17.23 2.96
C THR A 608 22.41 -18.31 4.01
N LEU A 609 23.27 -19.32 3.98
CA LEU A 609 23.25 -20.47 4.88
C LEU A 609 24.53 -20.53 5.72
N VAL A 610 24.36 -20.80 7.00
CA VAL A 610 25.42 -21.14 7.96
C VAL A 610 24.93 -22.36 8.75
N GLN A 611 25.81 -23.26 9.17
CA GLN A 611 25.37 -24.45 9.91
C GLN A 611 24.51 -24.08 11.13
N GLY A 612 23.28 -24.60 11.17
CA GLY A 612 22.25 -24.32 12.17
C GLY A 612 21.57 -22.95 12.03
N MET A 613 21.75 -22.22 10.91
CA MET A 613 21.24 -20.86 10.76
C MET A 613 20.86 -20.53 9.32
N ILE A 614 19.89 -19.63 9.16
CA ILE A 614 19.53 -19.04 7.86
C ILE A 614 19.64 -17.52 7.93
N GLY A 615 20.09 -16.90 6.85
CA GLY A 615 20.34 -15.47 6.79
C GLY A 615 19.90 -14.83 5.49
N ALA A 616 20.11 -13.53 5.41
CA ALA A 616 20.00 -12.76 4.18
C ALA A 616 21.06 -11.66 4.13
N GLU A 617 21.48 -11.32 2.91
CA GLU A 617 22.44 -10.25 2.64
C GLU A 617 21.98 -9.47 1.41
N GLY A 618 21.77 -8.16 1.55
CA GLY A 618 21.37 -7.32 0.44
C GLY A 618 22.55 -6.89 -0.42
N ASP A 619 22.28 -6.23 -1.55
CA ASP A 619 23.31 -5.48 -2.28
C ASP A 619 23.41 -4.06 -1.69
N TYR A 620 24.62 -3.51 -1.66
CA TYR A 620 24.92 -2.15 -1.18
C TYR A 620 24.14 -1.08 -1.98
N ASP A 621 23.73 -1.38 -3.21
CA ASP A 621 23.02 -0.50 -4.13
C ASP A 621 21.48 -0.67 -4.08
N TYR A 622 20.88 -0.56 -2.88
CA TYR A 622 19.43 -0.38 -2.64
C TYR A 622 18.53 -1.63 -2.65
N THR A 623 19.08 -2.84 -2.53
CA THR A 623 18.28 -4.08 -2.43
C THR A 623 18.44 -4.72 -1.06
N TYR A 624 17.35 -4.92 -0.33
CA TYR A 624 17.34 -5.66 0.93
C TYR A 624 17.16 -7.16 0.67
N GLY A 625 17.86 -8.00 1.43
CA GLY A 625 17.57 -9.43 1.51
C GLY A 625 16.55 -9.72 2.61
N HIS A 626 15.61 -10.64 2.35
CA HIS A 626 14.49 -10.92 3.24
C HIS A 626 14.38 -12.40 3.63
N ILE A 627 13.91 -12.64 4.85
CA ILE A 627 13.39 -13.93 5.31
C ILE A 627 11.97 -13.72 5.83
N TYR A 628 11.03 -14.57 5.43
CA TYR A 628 9.65 -14.56 5.90
C TYR A 628 9.30 -15.90 6.53
N THR A 629 8.64 -15.84 7.69
CA THR A 629 8.02 -17.02 8.30
C THR A 629 6.91 -17.59 7.40
N PRO A 630 6.48 -18.84 7.64
CA PRO A 630 5.18 -19.31 7.19
C PRO A 630 4.05 -18.39 7.68
N GLU A 631 2.86 -18.54 7.11
CA GLU A 631 1.67 -17.88 7.63
C GLU A 631 1.36 -18.40 9.05
N LEU A 632 1.17 -17.46 9.98
CA LEU A 632 0.93 -17.71 11.39
C LEU A 632 -0.54 -17.49 11.71
N CYS A 633 -1.16 -18.41 12.46
CA CYS A 633 -2.49 -18.24 13.02
C CYS A 633 -2.40 -17.69 14.46
N LEU A 634 -2.59 -16.37 14.62
CA LEU A 634 -2.44 -15.61 15.86
C LEU A 634 -3.81 -15.11 16.41
N ASP A 635 -4.89 -15.81 16.10
CA ASP A 635 -6.28 -15.45 16.42
C ASP A 635 -6.67 -15.58 17.91
N ASN A 636 -5.78 -16.13 18.75
CA ASN A 636 -6.08 -16.42 20.15
C ASN A 636 -5.65 -15.29 21.11
N ALA A 637 -4.90 -14.30 20.65
CA ALA A 637 -4.42 -13.18 21.47
C ALA A 637 -4.25 -11.89 20.66
N ASP A 638 -4.26 -10.75 21.36
CA ASP A 638 -3.98 -9.41 20.79
C ASP A 638 -2.48 -9.09 20.72
N LYS A 639 -1.63 -10.05 21.11
CA LYS A 639 -0.17 -9.94 21.14
C LYS A 639 0.49 -11.31 20.98
N CYS A 640 1.69 -11.33 20.43
CA CYS A 640 2.56 -12.50 20.38
C CYS A 640 3.96 -12.17 20.93
N ASN A 641 4.69 -13.19 21.36
CA ASN A 641 6.07 -13.08 21.79
C ASN A 641 6.97 -13.67 20.70
N LEU A 642 7.81 -12.85 20.11
CA LEU A 642 8.90 -13.26 19.22
C LEU A 642 10.16 -13.45 20.06
N THR A 643 10.55 -14.69 20.27
CA THR A 643 11.85 -15.07 20.82
C THR A 643 12.80 -15.35 19.67
N LEU A 644 13.98 -14.75 19.69
CA LEU A 644 14.92 -14.84 18.59
C LEU A 644 16.36 -14.83 19.09
N LYS A 645 17.20 -15.61 18.40
CA LYS A 645 18.65 -15.56 18.46
C LYS A 645 19.19 -15.32 17.05
N LEU A 646 19.80 -14.16 16.82
CA LEU A 646 20.39 -13.79 15.52
C LEU A 646 21.74 -13.11 15.68
N TYR A 647 22.56 -13.22 14.64
CA TYR A 647 23.86 -12.56 14.51
C TYR A 647 23.88 -11.66 13.28
N GLY A 648 24.52 -10.50 13.39
CA GLY A 648 24.75 -9.58 12.27
C GLY A 648 25.82 -8.55 12.62
N ASP A 649 25.91 -7.50 11.83
CA ASP A 649 26.88 -6.44 12.06
C ASP A 649 26.54 -5.58 13.29
N ALA A 650 27.58 -5.14 13.99
CA ALA A 650 27.43 -4.33 15.19
C ALA A 650 26.76 -2.98 14.88
N ASN A 651 25.71 -2.64 15.64
CA ASN A 651 24.87 -1.46 15.47
C ASN A 651 24.01 -1.42 14.20
N ASP A 652 23.95 -2.52 13.43
CA ASP A 652 22.96 -2.64 12.36
C ASP A 652 21.53 -2.69 12.95
N GLN A 653 20.54 -2.31 12.14
CA GLN A 653 19.12 -2.33 12.47
C GLN A 653 18.43 -3.45 11.70
N ILE A 654 17.95 -4.47 12.41
CA ILE A 654 17.12 -5.51 11.83
C ILE A 654 15.67 -5.05 11.85
N GLY A 655 15.09 -4.87 10.67
CA GLY A 655 13.67 -4.62 10.49
C GLY A 655 12.87 -5.91 10.63
N ILE A 656 11.87 -5.89 11.52
CA ILE A 656 10.90 -6.96 11.74
C ILE A 656 9.56 -6.44 11.22
N LYS A 657 9.15 -6.92 10.05
CA LYS A 657 7.93 -6.49 9.36
C LYS A 657 6.77 -7.41 9.74
N MET A 658 5.71 -6.84 10.30
CA MET A 658 4.49 -7.54 10.69
C MET A 658 3.28 -6.67 10.34
N ASN A 659 2.40 -7.20 9.49
CA ASN A 659 1.25 -6.50 8.91
C ASN A 659 1.52 -5.05 8.45
N GLY A 660 2.54 -4.86 7.61
CA GLY A 660 2.93 -3.54 7.09
C GLY A 660 3.67 -2.63 8.08
N THR A 661 3.60 -2.91 9.38
CA THR A 661 4.37 -2.21 10.42
C THR A 661 5.79 -2.78 10.50
N ILE A 662 6.79 -1.91 10.65
CA ILE A 662 8.19 -2.33 10.80
C ILE A 662 8.67 -1.95 12.21
N TYR A 663 9.15 -2.95 12.95
CA TYR A 663 9.81 -2.78 14.24
C TYR A 663 11.32 -2.92 14.06
N TYR A 664 12.11 -2.05 14.66
CA TYR A 664 13.56 -2.10 14.53
C TYR A 664 14.23 -2.69 15.78
N LEU A 665 15.08 -3.68 15.57
CA LEU A 665 15.98 -4.27 16.55
C LEU A 665 17.41 -3.82 16.25
N ILE A 666 17.95 -2.96 17.11
CA ILE A 666 19.34 -2.49 16.98
C ILE A 666 20.29 -3.52 17.57
N LEU A 667 21.21 -4.05 16.77
CA LEU A 667 22.19 -5.03 17.21
C LEU A 667 23.23 -4.40 18.14
N PRO A 668 23.53 -5.03 19.29
CA PRO A 668 24.57 -4.55 20.19
C PRO A 668 25.96 -4.61 19.57
N ALA A 669 26.96 -4.04 20.24
CA ALA A 669 28.35 -3.98 19.75
C ALA A 669 28.99 -5.35 19.46
N ASN A 670 28.45 -6.44 19.98
CA ASN A 670 28.88 -7.81 19.70
C ASN A 670 28.07 -8.49 18.58
N GLY A 671 27.14 -7.79 17.93
CA GLY A 671 26.35 -8.28 16.79
C GLY A 671 25.30 -9.34 17.12
N LEU A 672 25.10 -9.71 18.39
CA LEU A 672 24.20 -10.78 18.81
C LEU A 672 22.95 -10.21 19.48
N ALA A 673 21.78 -10.52 18.93
CA ALA A 673 20.52 -10.41 19.65
C ALA A 673 20.06 -11.81 20.09
N ASP A 674 19.90 -12.01 21.40
CA ASP A 674 19.34 -13.22 22.02
C ASP A 674 18.29 -12.86 23.09
N GLY A 675 17.01 -13.12 22.81
CA GLY A 675 15.90 -12.88 23.74
C GLY A 675 14.53 -12.68 23.08
N THR A 676 13.58 -12.10 23.83
CA THR A 676 12.15 -12.06 23.47
C THR A 676 11.59 -10.63 23.41
N VAL A 677 10.83 -10.34 22.34
CA VAL A 677 10.04 -9.12 22.16
C VAL A 677 8.56 -9.44 22.06
N THR A 678 7.69 -8.59 22.60
CA THR A 678 6.24 -8.72 22.46
C THR A 678 5.75 -7.77 21.37
N LEU A 679 5.02 -8.30 20.39
CA LEU A 679 4.47 -7.56 19.25
C LEU A 679 2.93 -7.57 19.31
N PRO A 680 2.25 -6.47 18.94
CA PRO A 680 0.80 -6.47 18.83
C PRO A 680 0.34 -7.28 17.62
N VAL A 681 -0.76 -8.02 17.79
CA VAL A 681 -1.41 -8.77 16.72
C VAL A 681 -2.59 -7.96 16.22
N THR A 682 -2.46 -7.41 15.01
CA THR A 682 -3.53 -6.63 14.37
C THR A 682 -4.38 -7.47 13.41
N GLU A 683 -3.86 -8.61 12.97
CA GLU A 683 -4.53 -9.55 12.06
C GLU A 683 -4.36 -11.00 12.53
N ALA A 684 -5.42 -11.79 12.38
CA ALA A 684 -5.46 -13.18 12.82
C ALA A 684 -4.49 -14.08 12.04
N ARG A 685 -4.21 -13.75 10.76
CA ARG A 685 -3.32 -14.51 9.88
C ARG A 685 -2.31 -13.58 9.24
N GLN A 686 -1.02 -13.86 9.42
CA GLN A 686 0.04 -12.99 8.91
C GLN A 686 1.40 -13.69 8.92
N LYS A 687 2.35 -13.14 8.15
CA LYS A 687 3.77 -13.52 8.17
C LYS A 687 4.59 -12.48 8.92
N ILE A 688 5.73 -12.90 9.47
CA ILE A 688 6.75 -11.98 9.97
C ILE A 688 7.94 -12.00 9.01
N GLY A 689 8.34 -10.83 8.54
CA GLY A 689 9.50 -10.63 7.68
C GLY A 689 10.69 -10.06 8.44
N PHE A 690 11.90 -10.41 8.03
CA PHE A 690 13.17 -9.94 8.58
C PHE A 690 14.06 -9.39 7.47
N PHE A 691 14.66 -8.23 7.67
CA PHE A 691 15.64 -7.64 6.75
C PHE A 691 16.63 -6.74 7.50
N SER A 692 17.81 -6.49 6.94
CA SER A 692 18.76 -5.48 7.45
C SER A 692 18.49 -4.12 6.81
N TYR A 693 18.38 -3.06 7.62
CA TYR A 693 18.20 -1.70 7.12
C TYR A 693 19.44 -1.17 6.37
N THR A 694 20.64 -1.65 6.71
CA THR A 694 21.86 -1.25 6.00
C THR A 694 22.25 -2.23 4.89
N SER A 695 21.37 -3.17 4.53
CA SER A 695 21.66 -4.30 3.62
C SER A 695 22.81 -5.20 4.09
N ALA A 696 23.21 -5.11 5.35
CA ALA A 696 24.31 -5.91 5.91
C ALA A 696 23.86 -7.37 6.11
N PRO A 697 24.79 -8.34 6.07
CA PRO A 697 24.45 -9.73 6.31
C PRO A 697 23.97 -9.95 7.75
N PHE A 698 22.90 -10.73 7.91
CA PHE A 698 22.47 -11.27 9.20
C PHE A 698 22.07 -12.74 9.07
N VAL A 699 22.17 -13.51 10.16
CA VAL A 699 21.74 -14.92 10.25
C VAL A 699 20.92 -15.16 11.53
N ILE A 700 19.85 -15.93 11.42
CA ILE A 700 18.95 -16.35 12.50
C ILE A 700 19.30 -17.80 12.85
N ASP A 701 19.62 -18.02 14.12
CA ASP A 701 19.98 -19.31 14.73
C ASP A 701 18.77 -19.97 15.39
N TYR A 702 17.89 -19.16 15.98
CA TYR A 702 16.67 -19.66 16.59
C TYR A 702 15.57 -18.63 16.51
N ILE A 703 14.35 -19.10 16.27
CA ILE A 703 13.15 -18.29 16.32
C ILE A 703 11.99 -19.09 16.90
N LYS A 704 11.28 -18.48 17.85
CA LYS A 704 10.01 -18.97 18.37
C LYS A 704 9.01 -17.82 18.38
N ILE A 705 7.81 -18.09 17.90
CA ILE A 705 6.66 -17.19 18.02
C ILE A 705 5.67 -17.86 18.95
N GLY A 706 5.49 -17.29 20.13
CA GLY A 706 4.55 -17.75 21.14
C GLY A 706 3.32 -16.83 21.24
N GLN A 707 2.19 -17.38 21.64
CA GLN A 707 1.02 -16.57 22.04
C GLN A 707 0.35 -17.15 23.28
N PRO A 708 -0.32 -16.32 24.09
CA PRO A 708 -1.22 -16.83 25.11
C PRO A 708 -2.30 -17.73 24.51
N LEU A 709 -2.46 -18.92 25.08
CA LEU A 709 -3.39 -19.93 24.62
C LEU A 709 -4.11 -20.57 25.81
N ALA A 710 -5.44 -20.54 25.79
CA ALA A 710 -6.25 -21.15 26.83
C ALA A 710 -6.31 -22.67 26.66
N LYS A 711 -6.52 -23.40 27.78
CA LYS A 711 -6.78 -24.84 27.73
C LYS A 711 -7.95 -25.15 26.78
N GLY A 712 -7.72 -26.08 25.85
CA GLY A 712 -8.68 -26.53 24.85
C GLY A 712 -8.78 -25.62 23.62
N ALA A 713 -8.07 -24.48 23.59
CA ALA A 713 -7.92 -23.70 22.37
C ALA A 713 -7.01 -24.42 21.37
N LYS A 714 -7.19 -24.12 20.09
CA LYS A 714 -6.49 -24.79 18.98
C LYS A 714 -5.47 -23.88 18.35
N THR A 715 -4.46 -24.48 17.72
CA THR A 715 -3.51 -23.80 16.85
C THR A 715 -3.47 -24.49 15.49
N MET A 716 -3.18 -23.72 14.45
CA MET A 716 -3.03 -24.21 13.08
C MET A 716 -1.65 -23.83 12.56
N THR A 717 -0.94 -24.79 11.98
CA THR A 717 0.38 -24.61 11.37
C THR A 717 0.27 -24.96 9.90
N TRP A 718 0.58 -24.02 9.01
CA TRP A 718 0.52 -24.27 7.57
C TRP A 718 1.49 -25.39 7.16
N LEU A 719 1.06 -26.30 6.28
CA LEU A 719 1.86 -27.45 5.82
C LEU A 719 2.00 -27.52 4.30
N ALA A 720 0.95 -27.21 3.56
CA ALA A 720 0.97 -27.31 2.10
C ALA A 720 -0.20 -26.51 1.49
N SER A 721 -0.09 -26.23 0.20
CA SER A 721 -1.20 -25.73 -0.59
C SER A 721 -1.31 -26.45 -1.94
N GLY A 722 -2.48 -26.33 -2.56
CA GLY A 722 -2.78 -26.91 -3.87
C GLY A 722 -3.72 -26.02 -4.66
N ASP A 723 -3.33 -25.68 -5.88
CA ASP A 723 -4.15 -24.86 -6.78
C ASP A 723 -5.00 -25.72 -7.71
N THR A 724 -6.22 -25.25 -8.00
CA THR A 724 -7.14 -25.90 -8.92
C THR A 724 -7.82 -24.88 -9.84
N ASP A 725 -8.29 -25.33 -11.01
CA ASP A 725 -9.16 -24.51 -11.85
C ASP A 725 -10.58 -24.36 -11.27
N ALA A 726 -11.40 -23.50 -11.86
CA ALA A 726 -12.78 -23.25 -11.42
C ALA A 726 -13.68 -24.50 -11.35
N ASN A 727 -13.38 -25.56 -12.12
CA ASN A 727 -14.22 -26.74 -12.24
C ASN A 727 -13.77 -27.88 -11.32
N THR A 728 -12.54 -27.81 -10.82
CA THR A 728 -11.93 -28.82 -9.95
C THR A 728 -12.13 -28.41 -8.49
N LEU A 729 -13.12 -29.02 -7.83
CA LEU A 729 -13.61 -28.66 -6.48
C LEU A 729 -13.08 -29.58 -5.37
N SER A 730 -11.91 -30.18 -5.59
CA SER A 730 -11.25 -31.07 -4.64
C SER A 730 -9.74 -31.07 -4.83
N TYR A 731 -8.99 -31.30 -3.76
CA TYR A 731 -7.53 -31.46 -3.79
C TYR A 731 -7.06 -32.51 -2.79
N THR A 732 -6.18 -33.42 -3.21
CA THR A 732 -5.65 -34.48 -2.34
C THR A 732 -4.30 -34.10 -1.76
N PHE A 733 -4.23 -33.97 -0.44
CA PHE A 733 -2.99 -33.82 0.30
C PHE A 733 -2.41 -35.19 0.65
N THR A 734 -1.10 -35.37 0.47
CA THR A 734 -0.38 -36.62 0.76
C THR A 734 0.93 -36.32 1.49
N GLY A 735 1.58 -37.35 2.08
CA GLY A 735 2.85 -37.18 2.79
C GLY A 735 2.71 -36.47 4.15
N LEU A 736 1.50 -36.41 4.71
CA LEU A 736 1.25 -35.75 5.99
C LEU A 736 1.83 -36.53 7.17
N ASP A 737 2.10 -37.82 7.00
CA ASP A 737 2.76 -38.68 7.98
C ASP A 737 4.22 -38.28 8.27
N ALA A 738 4.80 -37.41 7.44
CA ALA A 738 6.08 -36.77 7.73
C ALA A 738 6.00 -35.77 8.89
N TYR A 739 4.81 -35.32 9.28
CA TYR A 739 4.59 -34.32 10.32
C TYR A 739 3.92 -34.91 11.56
N ASP A 740 4.37 -34.50 12.74
CA ASP A 740 3.84 -34.97 14.03
C ASP A 740 2.67 -34.10 14.53
N PHE A 741 1.54 -34.20 13.85
CA PHE A 741 0.29 -33.54 14.25
C PHE A 741 -0.82 -34.55 14.57
N PRO A 742 -1.55 -34.37 15.69
CA PRO A 742 -2.65 -35.27 16.07
C PRO A 742 -3.88 -35.09 15.18
N TYR A 743 -4.07 -33.91 14.61
CA TYR A 743 -5.17 -33.56 13.73
C TYR A 743 -4.65 -32.71 12.57
N TYR A 744 -5.41 -32.70 11.49
CA TYR A 744 -5.16 -31.85 10.33
C TYR A 744 -6.37 -30.97 10.06
N GLY A 745 -6.21 -29.99 9.19
CA GLY A 745 -7.34 -29.21 8.70
C GLY A 745 -7.05 -28.62 7.34
N PHE A 746 -8.10 -28.18 6.65
CA PHE A 746 -7.94 -27.43 5.42
C PHE A 746 -8.93 -26.27 5.36
N ASP A 747 -8.53 -25.23 4.64
CA ASP A 747 -9.40 -24.19 4.13
C ASP A 747 -9.14 -23.98 2.65
N VAL A 748 -10.05 -23.26 2.00
CA VAL A 748 -10.01 -23.01 0.57
C VAL A 748 -10.23 -21.52 0.35
N THR A 749 -9.37 -20.95 -0.47
CA THR A 749 -9.46 -19.58 -0.96
C THR A 749 -9.89 -19.61 -2.42
N SER A 750 -10.89 -18.82 -2.78
CA SER A 750 -11.26 -18.62 -4.19
C SER A 750 -10.51 -17.43 -4.77
N HIS A 751 -10.20 -17.52 -6.06
CA HIS A 751 -9.63 -16.43 -6.84
C HIS A 751 -10.59 -16.04 -7.95
N TYR A 752 -10.64 -14.76 -8.28
CA TYR A 752 -11.42 -14.23 -9.38
C TYR A 752 -10.58 -13.29 -10.22
N GLN A 753 -10.49 -13.61 -11.51
CA GLN A 753 -9.90 -12.75 -12.53
C GLN A 753 -11.01 -12.07 -13.35
N TYR A 754 -10.95 -10.74 -13.43
CA TYR A 754 -11.83 -9.92 -14.25
C TYR A 754 -11.00 -8.90 -15.01
N ASP A 755 -11.05 -8.98 -16.35
CA ASP A 755 -10.08 -8.31 -17.23
C ASP A 755 -8.63 -8.61 -16.77
N ASP A 756 -7.83 -7.57 -16.53
CA ASP A 756 -6.44 -7.66 -16.05
C ASP A 756 -6.34 -7.57 -14.51
N ASN A 757 -7.47 -7.49 -13.81
CA ASN A 757 -7.50 -7.40 -12.35
C ASN A 757 -7.81 -8.76 -11.71
N THR A 758 -7.24 -8.98 -10.52
CA THR A 758 -7.49 -10.17 -9.72
C THR A 758 -8.00 -9.81 -8.33
N SER A 759 -8.79 -10.70 -7.75
CA SER A 759 -9.23 -10.61 -6.35
C SER A 759 -9.24 -12.01 -5.73
N THR A 760 -9.13 -12.06 -4.41
CA THR A 760 -9.06 -13.29 -3.65
C THR A 760 -9.91 -13.18 -2.39
N SER A 761 -10.46 -14.30 -1.94
CA SER A 761 -11.19 -14.37 -0.67
C SER A 761 -10.27 -14.51 0.54
N SER A 762 -8.95 -14.30 0.41
CA SER A 762 -7.95 -14.61 1.44
C SER A 762 -8.12 -13.87 2.77
N LEU A 763 -8.79 -12.70 2.78
CA LEU A 763 -9.11 -11.98 4.02
C LEU A 763 -10.11 -12.74 4.91
N THR A 764 -10.94 -13.56 4.30
CA THR A 764 -11.88 -14.47 4.99
C THR A 764 -11.93 -15.76 4.16
N PRO A 765 -10.94 -16.65 4.25
CA PRO A 765 -10.99 -17.92 3.54
C PRO A 765 -12.20 -18.72 4.02
N SER A 766 -12.48 -19.85 3.37
CA SER A 766 -13.56 -20.72 3.83
C SER A 766 -13.39 -21.08 5.31
N ASN A 767 -14.49 -21.42 5.99
CA ASN A 767 -14.37 -22.04 7.30
C ASN A 767 -13.45 -23.27 7.22
N ALA A 768 -12.58 -23.44 8.22
CA ALA A 768 -11.69 -24.59 8.24
C ALA A 768 -12.47 -25.88 8.50
N MET A 769 -12.16 -26.92 7.73
CA MET A 769 -12.61 -28.29 7.94
C MET A 769 -11.49 -29.07 8.61
N PHE A 770 -11.78 -29.72 9.74
CA PHE A 770 -10.79 -30.46 10.50
C PHE A 770 -10.88 -31.95 10.22
N VAL A 771 -9.73 -32.62 10.15
CA VAL A 771 -9.58 -34.01 9.73
C VAL A 771 -8.83 -34.79 10.80
N ASP A 772 -9.42 -35.91 11.22
CA ASP A 772 -8.81 -36.90 12.09
C ASP A 772 -8.45 -38.13 11.23
N LEU A 773 -7.17 -38.22 10.85
CA LEU A 773 -6.66 -39.30 10.01
C LEU A 773 -6.77 -40.66 10.70
N ALA A 774 -6.64 -40.71 12.03
CA ALA A 774 -6.66 -41.96 12.79
C ALA A 774 -8.06 -42.57 12.84
N ASN A 775 -9.09 -41.73 12.96
CA ASN A 775 -10.49 -42.16 13.02
C ASN A 775 -11.19 -42.14 11.65
N GLY A 776 -10.56 -41.60 10.61
CA GLY A 776 -11.15 -41.51 9.27
C GLY A 776 -12.35 -40.58 9.21
N THR A 777 -12.33 -39.49 9.99
CA THR A 777 -13.46 -38.55 10.13
C THR A 777 -13.02 -37.13 9.86
N SER A 778 -13.96 -36.28 9.43
CA SER A 778 -13.76 -34.83 9.36
C SER A 778 -14.98 -34.09 9.86
N SER A 779 -14.83 -32.84 10.30
CA SER A 779 -15.92 -32.02 10.82
C SER A 779 -15.59 -30.53 10.81
N GLY A 780 -16.61 -29.68 10.69
CA GLY A 780 -16.46 -28.24 10.68
C GLY A 780 -16.11 -27.64 12.06
N ILE A 781 -15.89 -26.32 12.09
CA ILE A 781 -15.37 -25.56 13.23
C ILE A 781 -16.11 -25.73 14.58
N ASN A 782 -17.38 -26.15 14.54
CA ASN A 782 -18.24 -26.24 15.73
C ASN A 782 -18.33 -27.66 16.34
N GLU A 783 -17.68 -28.67 15.77
CA GLU A 783 -17.99 -30.08 16.08
C GLU A 783 -16.85 -30.88 16.72
N LEU A 784 -15.61 -30.37 16.74
CA LEU A 784 -14.51 -31.00 17.47
C LEU A 784 -14.46 -30.53 18.92
N GLN A 785 -15.19 -31.22 19.79
CA GLN A 785 -14.90 -31.17 21.23
C GLN A 785 -13.87 -32.23 21.60
N ASN A 786 -12.83 -31.78 22.33
CA ASN A 786 -11.80 -32.63 22.88
C ASN A 786 -12.41 -33.81 23.64
N SER A 787 -12.07 -35.03 23.24
CA SER A 787 -12.73 -36.27 23.67
C SER A 787 -12.37 -36.75 25.09
N SER A 788 -11.81 -35.88 25.93
CA SER A 788 -11.49 -36.19 27.32
C SER A 788 -12.69 -35.89 28.23
N GLU A 789 -13.35 -36.95 28.71
CA GLU A 789 -14.52 -36.97 29.62
C GLU A 789 -15.92 -36.97 28.97
N THR A 790 -16.14 -37.84 27.98
CA THR A 790 -17.53 -38.20 27.64
C THR A 790 -18.19 -38.93 28.80
N LYS A 791 -19.10 -38.26 29.50
CA LYS A 791 -19.87 -38.83 30.62
C LYS A 791 -21.24 -39.31 30.12
N VAL A 792 -21.77 -40.35 30.75
CA VAL A 792 -23.15 -40.80 30.49
C VAL A 792 -24.10 -39.77 31.12
N VAL A 793 -24.84 -39.02 30.30
CA VAL A 793 -25.81 -38.03 30.77
C VAL A 793 -27.21 -38.61 30.94
N ALA A 794 -27.53 -39.70 30.23
CA ALA A 794 -28.74 -40.48 30.44
C ALA A 794 -28.52 -41.94 30.03
N ARG A 795 -29.27 -42.85 30.65
CA ARG A 795 -29.25 -44.28 30.34
C ARG A 795 -30.68 -44.77 30.24
N TYR A 796 -31.01 -45.44 29.14
CA TYR A 796 -32.35 -45.97 28.88
C TYR A 796 -32.32 -47.49 28.75
N THR A 797 -33.40 -48.14 29.12
CA THR A 797 -33.67 -49.55 28.80
C THR A 797 -34.13 -49.72 27.35
N ALA A 798 -34.22 -50.96 26.87
CA ALA A 798 -34.67 -51.25 25.50
C ALA A 798 -36.10 -50.76 25.20
N ASP A 799 -36.96 -50.68 26.22
CA ASP A 799 -38.32 -50.14 26.18
C ASP A 799 -38.39 -48.62 26.41
N GLY A 800 -37.25 -47.94 26.52
CA GLY A 800 -37.16 -46.48 26.59
C GLY A 800 -37.31 -45.86 27.97
N GLN A 801 -37.28 -46.65 29.06
CA GLN A 801 -37.33 -46.11 30.42
C GLN A 801 -35.96 -45.56 30.85
N LEU A 802 -35.93 -44.36 31.42
CA LEU A 802 -34.73 -43.75 31.99
C LEU A 802 -34.33 -44.48 33.29
N VAL A 803 -33.07 -44.88 33.42
CA VAL A 803 -32.51 -45.56 34.59
C VAL A 803 -31.23 -44.88 35.06
N SER A 804 -31.02 -44.84 36.38
CA SER A 804 -29.88 -44.16 37.00
C SER A 804 -28.63 -45.04 37.16
N ALA A 805 -28.75 -46.35 36.93
CA ALA A 805 -27.67 -47.33 37.05
C ALA A 805 -27.77 -48.41 35.96
N PRO A 806 -26.69 -49.14 35.64
CA PRO A 806 -26.72 -50.26 34.72
C PRO A 806 -27.74 -51.32 35.15
N VAL A 807 -28.67 -51.69 34.25
CA VAL A 807 -29.63 -52.78 34.49
C VAL A 807 -29.32 -53.96 33.59
N LYS A 808 -29.63 -55.19 34.03
CA LYS A 808 -29.39 -56.39 33.22
C LYS A 808 -30.14 -56.31 31.87
N GLY A 809 -29.42 -56.54 30.77
CA GLY A 809 -29.94 -56.41 29.40
C GLY A 809 -29.37 -55.21 28.63
N LEU A 810 -30.04 -54.80 27.55
CA LEU A 810 -29.61 -53.70 26.70
C LEU A 810 -29.83 -52.34 27.38
N ASN A 811 -28.75 -51.58 27.52
CA ASN A 811 -28.72 -50.21 28.01
C ASN A 811 -28.33 -49.28 26.86
N ILE A 812 -29.14 -48.26 26.59
CA ILE A 812 -28.89 -47.22 25.60
C ILE A 812 -28.37 -45.99 26.35
N LEU A 813 -27.09 -45.67 26.20
CA LEU A 813 -26.43 -44.55 26.85
C LEU A 813 -26.48 -43.34 25.94
N LYS A 814 -26.97 -42.22 26.46
CA LYS A 814 -26.76 -40.90 25.88
C LYS A 814 -25.51 -40.32 26.51
N MET A 815 -24.52 -40.00 25.68
CA MET A 815 -23.25 -39.42 26.09
C MET A 815 -23.34 -37.89 26.09
N SER A 816 -22.51 -37.21 26.87
CA SER A 816 -22.46 -35.74 26.94
C SER A 816 -22.15 -35.07 25.60
N ASN A 817 -21.49 -35.77 24.69
CA ASN A 817 -21.21 -35.32 23.32
C ASN A 817 -22.34 -35.66 22.32
N GLY A 818 -23.55 -35.98 22.78
CA GLY A 818 -24.69 -36.29 21.92
C GLY A 818 -24.72 -37.71 21.32
N LYS A 819 -23.61 -38.47 21.40
CA LYS A 819 -23.55 -39.85 20.89
C LYS A 819 -24.47 -40.80 21.67
N ILE A 820 -25.03 -41.77 20.96
CA ILE A 820 -25.80 -42.87 21.55
C ILE A 820 -24.98 -44.17 21.50
N VAL A 821 -24.78 -44.81 22.64
CA VAL A 821 -24.00 -46.06 22.78
C VAL A 821 -24.90 -47.17 23.32
N LYS A 822 -24.88 -48.34 22.69
CA LYS A 822 -25.65 -49.52 23.12
C LYS A 822 -24.75 -50.51 23.86
N VAL A 823 -25.04 -50.79 25.13
CA VAL A 823 -24.24 -51.67 26.00
C VAL A 823 -25.11 -52.79 26.56
N ILE A 824 -24.66 -54.04 26.46
CA ILE A 824 -25.32 -55.17 27.13
C ILE A 824 -24.66 -55.41 28.50
N VAL A 825 -25.45 -55.28 29.56
CA VAL A 825 -25.04 -55.58 30.94
C VAL A 825 -25.51 -57.00 31.26
N LYS A 826 -24.58 -57.89 31.60
CA LYS A 826 -24.87 -59.32 31.85
C LYS A 826 -25.45 -59.60 33.22
#